data_AF-A0AAT9QP70-F1
#
_entry.id   AF-A0AAT9QP70-F1
#
_cell.length_a   1.000
_cell.length_b   1.000
_cell.length_c   1.000
_cell.angle_alpha   90.00
_cell.angle_beta   90.00
_cell.angle_gamma   90.00
#
_symmetry.space_group_name_H-M   'P 1'
#
loop_
_entity.id
_entity.type
_entity.pdbx_description
1 polymer ?
#
loop_
_entity_poly.entity_id
_entity_poly.type
_entity_poly.pdbx_seq_one_letter_code
_entity_poly.pdbx_strand_id
1 'polypeptide(L)'
;MPSFGVQGLDVSGYQPGVDWQQQWNMGARFAYVKASEGTYMTNNYFGAQYQGARNVGMIRGAYHFAIPNWSSGADQARYFVNNGGGWSADGYTLPPVLDFEFNPYAGRTDIPGYTPGNTCYDMSASQLSSWVRDFGNTMLSLTGRLPVIYTNTSWWNQCLGTQTGFGDYPLWVAAYPSSPSDDAGAVPASWGTYSIWQYSSTGPFAGDSNVWNGDYASLQRFAGSSAPAIQVPPQAAQQIAAYASSHPSLGSQTTAITCGLTSGGCYQGFQGGTVMWSSASGAFAVSAGPVTGAWQALGAERSPAGYPTSDLICGLKNGGCFQNFQGGSIMSSPATGAAFVPFGAIRDSWAAQGYENGPWGYPTSNPTCGLRSGGCFQLFQAGSALWSPSSGAHLVKAGPILDAWAKDGFENGLLGFPTADATCTASDCTQLFSGGVIGWTSTSGAWPIYMGIGDTWKAARAKGEPIGFPLAKEVCGLRGGGCYQLFQGGSILFSPATGAFSMTGRILNYWAQSGFENGRLGYPTGPASCASVQSECSQSFENGIVAYSSATPIQTIPAGPMAQAWTNLGGSGGALGYPASEQICGLKDGGCFQMFAKGALMYSPAAGAQPSLLGPIRDFWQKQGFENGALGYPASNVICGLVGAGCFQNYLGGTVMWSNASGAHAMSFGPVRDAWIASGFENGILGYPTSEQVCGLRNGGCFQNFVNGTVMYSPATGAQTMSSAPIRDKWAATGFEGGTLGYPTSGAICGLRNGGCFQNFEKGTIMWSAASGAQVMMPGPIQQSWAGQGFENGALAFPTSGQTCTADKLSCSQTFQGGTITWTSSGGATIRLN
;
A
#
# COMPACT_ATOMS: atom_id res chain seq x y z
N MET A 1 48.25 57.51 -7.04
CA MET A 1 48.26 57.03 -8.43
C MET A 1 49.30 55.94 -8.53
N PRO A 2 49.05 54.86 -9.27
CA PRO A 2 50.05 53.85 -9.57
C PRO A 2 51.26 54.48 -10.28
N SER A 3 52.45 53.97 -9.98
CA SER A 3 53.73 54.45 -10.55
C SER A 3 54.07 53.82 -11.90
N PHE A 4 53.28 52.84 -12.34
CA PHE A 4 53.45 52.12 -13.58
C PHE A 4 52.37 52.44 -14.61
N GLY A 5 52.55 51.88 -15.80
CA GLY A 5 51.52 51.84 -16.83
C GLY A 5 51.22 53.17 -17.48
N VAL A 6 50.25 53.16 -18.39
CA VAL A 6 49.74 54.37 -19.02
C VAL A 6 48.53 54.84 -18.23
N GLN A 7 48.52 56.11 -17.80
CA GLN A 7 47.39 56.66 -17.06
C GLN A 7 46.22 56.98 -17.99
N GLY A 8 45.00 56.79 -17.51
CA GLY A 8 43.78 57.11 -18.21
C GLY A 8 42.62 57.35 -17.25
N LEU A 9 41.45 57.56 -17.83
CA LEU A 9 40.24 57.84 -17.07
C LEU A 9 39.01 57.22 -17.75
N ASP A 10 37.91 57.15 -17.02
CA ASP A 10 36.61 56.91 -17.63
C ASP A 10 35.57 57.92 -17.12
N VAL A 11 34.63 58.26 -17.99
CA VAL A 11 33.64 59.29 -17.75
C VAL A 11 32.26 58.85 -18.23
N SER A 12 31.23 59.43 -17.63
CA SER A 12 29.84 59.13 -17.95
C SER A 12 28.99 60.40 -17.95
N GLY A 13 27.66 60.25 -17.92
CA GLY A 13 26.74 61.38 -17.76
C GLY A 13 26.94 62.19 -16.47
N TYR A 14 27.69 61.68 -15.49
CA TYR A 14 28.02 62.40 -14.26
C TYR A 14 29.06 63.53 -14.47
N GLN A 15 29.80 63.51 -15.58
CA GLN A 15 30.76 64.56 -15.95
C GLN A 15 30.30 65.32 -17.21
N PRO A 16 29.27 66.20 -17.13
CA PRO A 16 28.69 66.85 -18.31
C PRO A 16 29.68 67.74 -19.09
N GLY A 17 30.78 68.17 -18.45
CA GLY A 17 31.89 68.86 -19.09
C GLY A 17 33.23 68.35 -18.57
N VAL A 18 34.14 67.98 -19.48
CA VAL A 18 35.49 67.50 -19.16
C VAL A 18 36.50 68.41 -19.84
N ASP A 19 37.40 69.03 -19.06
CA ASP A 19 38.56 69.73 -19.61
C ASP A 19 39.62 68.70 -20.04
N TRP A 20 39.48 68.21 -21.28
CA TRP A 20 40.35 67.19 -21.83
C TRP A 20 41.82 67.63 -21.94
N GLN A 21 42.08 68.92 -22.15
CA GLN A 21 43.45 69.43 -22.23
C GLN A 21 44.11 69.39 -20.85
N GLN A 22 43.36 69.74 -19.79
CA GLN A 22 43.82 69.57 -18.42
C GLN A 22 44.11 68.09 -18.11
N GLN A 23 43.21 67.16 -18.47
CA GLN A 23 43.42 65.73 -18.22
C GLN A 23 44.70 65.22 -18.93
N TRP A 24 44.93 65.66 -20.18
CA TRP A 24 46.14 65.35 -20.92
C TRP A 24 47.40 65.89 -20.23
N ASN A 25 47.36 67.13 -19.76
CA ASN A 25 48.47 67.78 -19.04
C ASN A 25 48.77 67.09 -17.71
N MET A 26 47.76 66.50 -17.06
CA MET A 26 47.90 65.68 -15.86
C MET A 26 48.47 64.27 -16.14
N GLY A 27 48.65 63.91 -17.41
CA GLY A 27 49.31 62.67 -17.81
C GLY A 27 48.38 61.58 -18.37
N ALA A 28 47.06 61.82 -18.44
CA ALA A 28 46.15 60.85 -19.06
C ALA A 28 46.42 60.71 -20.56
N ARG A 29 46.35 59.48 -21.08
CA ARG A 29 46.59 59.16 -22.49
C ARG A 29 45.53 58.26 -23.11
N PHE A 30 44.61 57.72 -22.30
CA PHE A 30 43.41 57.07 -22.82
C PHE A 30 42.17 57.39 -22.00
N ALA A 31 41.00 57.26 -22.63
CA ALA A 31 39.70 57.44 -21.97
C ALA A 31 38.65 56.41 -22.40
N TYR A 32 37.82 55.92 -21.48
CA TYR A 32 36.56 55.25 -21.80
C TYR A 32 35.37 56.17 -21.50
N VAL A 33 34.33 56.13 -22.34
CA VAL A 33 33.14 56.97 -22.19
C VAL A 33 31.89 56.11 -22.19
N LYS A 34 31.00 56.29 -21.20
CA LYS A 34 29.72 55.56 -21.17
C LYS A 34 28.91 55.93 -22.39
N ALA A 35 28.54 54.94 -23.22
CA ALA A 35 27.66 55.18 -24.36
C ALA A 35 26.21 54.91 -24.01
N SER A 36 25.95 53.80 -23.30
CA SER A 36 24.59 53.31 -23.07
C SER A 36 24.45 52.45 -21.81
N GLU A 37 23.21 52.22 -21.41
CA GLU A 37 22.80 51.35 -20.30
C GLU A 37 21.49 50.63 -20.68
N GLY A 38 21.45 49.31 -20.43
CA GLY A 38 20.31 48.49 -20.82
C GLY A 38 19.94 48.65 -22.29
N THR A 39 18.66 48.57 -22.65
CA THR A 39 18.20 48.89 -24.02
C THR A 39 17.42 50.19 -24.11
N TYR A 40 17.57 51.08 -23.12
CA TYR A 40 16.69 52.23 -22.93
C TYR A 40 17.40 53.57 -22.70
N MET A 41 18.68 53.57 -22.31
CA MET A 41 19.40 54.81 -21.99
C MET A 41 20.64 54.97 -22.85
N THR A 42 20.85 56.18 -23.36
CA THR A 42 22.11 56.65 -23.94
C THR A 42 22.66 57.83 -23.14
N ASN A 43 23.98 58.00 -23.16
CA ASN A 43 24.62 59.16 -22.56
C ASN A 43 24.54 60.38 -23.50
N ASN A 44 23.77 61.39 -23.11
CA ASN A 44 23.58 62.63 -23.88
C ASN A 44 24.89 63.40 -24.16
N TYR A 45 25.94 63.20 -23.35
CA TYR A 45 27.24 63.83 -23.51
C TYR A 45 28.26 62.97 -24.27
N PHE A 46 27.89 61.74 -24.66
CA PHE A 46 28.81 60.75 -25.24
C PHE A 46 29.61 61.32 -26.41
N GLY A 47 28.95 61.95 -27.39
CA GLY A 47 29.63 62.49 -28.57
C GLY A 47 30.69 63.53 -28.23
N ALA A 48 30.37 64.47 -27.33
CA ALA A 48 31.28 65.53 -26.92
C ALA A 48 32.46 64.99 -26.08
N GLN A 49 32.19 64.04 -25.17
CA GLN A 49 33.21 63.40 -24.35
C GLN A 49 34.15 62.52 -25.20
N TYR A 50 33.58 61.67 -26.05
CA TYR A 50 34.32 60.73 -26.89
C TYR A 50 35.22 61.44 -27.91
N GLN A 51 34.73 62.50 -28.56
CA GLN A 51 35.54 63.29 -29.49
C GLN A 51 36.48 64.26 -28.77
N GLY A 52 36.06 64.84 -27.63
CA GLY A 52 36.90 65.72 -26.83
C GLY A 52 38.21 65.04 -26.37
N ALA A 53 38.11 63.79 -25.90
CA ALA A 53 39.29 62.97 -25.58
C ALA A 53 40.19 62.76 -26.81
N ARG A 54 39.60 62.51 -27.99
CA ARG A 54 40.37 62.30 -29.22
C ARG A 54 41.12 63.54 -29.67
N ASN A 55 40.48 64.70 -29.55
CA ASN A 55 40.99 65.98 -30.05
C ASN A 55 42.28 66.40 -29.35
N VAL A 56 42.48 66.00 -28.10
CA VAL A 56 43.74 66.22 -27.35
C VAL A 56 44.76 65.09 -27.54
N GLY A 57 44.42 64.07 -28.34
CA GLY A 57 45.33 62.99 -28.72
C GLY A 57 45.14 61.66 -27.98
N MET A 58 44.13 61.52 -27.11
CA MET A 58 43.93 60.27 -26.35
C MET A 58 43.44 59.12 -27.24
N ILE A 59 43.90 57.91 -26.90
CA ILE A 59 43.25 56.67 -27.31
C ILE A 59 41.91 56.57 -26.58
N ARG A 60 40.82 56.21 -27.24
CA ARG A 60 39.49 56.25 -26.61
C ARG A 60 38.67 55.01 -26.86
N GLY A 61 37.76 54.71 -25.95
CA GLY A 61 36.82 53.61 -26.04
C GLY A 61 35.47 53.98 -25.47
N ALA A 62 34.50 53.10 -25.66
CA ALA A 62 33.16 53.27 -25.12
C ALA A 62 32.81 52.06 -24.24
N TYR A 63 31.95 52.27 -23.25
CA TYR A 63 31.44 51.21 -22.39
C TYR A 63 29.91 51.20 -22.30
N HIS A 64 29.36 50.03 -22.00
CA HIS A 64 27.95 49.77 -21.84
C HIS A 64 27.65 49.19 -20.45
N PHE A 65 26.80 49.86 -19.68
CA PHE A 65 26.38 49.38 -18.37
C PHE A 65 25.30 48.30 -18.51
N ALA A 66 25.63 47.08 -18.08
CA ALA A 66 24.78 45.91 -18.25
C ALA A 66 23.57 45.93 -17.30
N ILE A 67 22.39 45.58 -17.81
CA ILE A 67 21.21 45.26 -16.99
C ILE A 67 20.70 43.85 -17.37
N PRO A 68 21.28 42.76 -16.84
CA PRO A 68 21.02 41.40 -17.32
C PRO A 68 19.57 40.92 -17.22
N ASN A 69 18.83 41.36 -16.20
CA ASN A 69 17.43 41.00 -16.00
C ASN A 69 16.43 41.88 -16.80
N TRP A 70 16.93 42.78 -17.65
CA TRP A 70 16.10 43.64 -18.51
C TRP A 70 15.90 43.05 -19.91
N SER A 71 16.95 42.52 -20.53
CA SER A 71 16.90 41.96 -21.90
C SER A 71 18.04 40.96 -22.11
N SER A 72 18.07 40.30 -23.27
CA SER A 72 19.18 39.40 -23.63
C SER A 72 20.50 40.15 -23.77
N GLY A 73 21.61 39.41 -23.64
CA GLY A 73 22.95 39.94 -23.88
C GLY A 73 23.13 40.38 -25.34
N ALA A 74 22.58 39.61 -26.28
CA ALA A 74 22.58 39.98 -27.69
C ALA A 74 21.86 41.32 -27.97
N ASP A 75 20.73 41.59 -27.31
CA ASP A 75 19.99 42.84 -27.52
C ASP A 75 20.74 44.05 -26.98
N GLN A 76 21.35 43.93 -25.79
CA GLN A 76 22.20 45.00 -25.24
C GLN A 76 23.46 45.21 -26.07
N ALA A 77 24.07 44.15 -26.62
CA ALA A 77 25.20 44.26 -27.54
C ALA A 77 24.81 45.03 -28.81
N ARG A 78 23.66 44.72 -29.44
CA ARG A 78 23.16 45.46 -30.61
C ARG A 78 22.86 46.92 -30.26
N TYR A 79 22.22 47.16 -29.12
CA TYR A 79 21.91 48.51 -28.66
C TYR A 79 23.19 49.31 -28.44
N PHE A 80 24.20 48.71 -27.81
CA PHE A 80 25.48 49.35 -27.60
C PHE A 80 26.19 49.70 -28.92
N VAL A 81 26.29 48.75 -29.85
CA VAL A 81 26.93 48.98 -31.15
C VAL A 81 26.26 50.10 -31.93
N ASN A 82 24.93 50.22 -31.85
CA ASN A 82 24.18 51.25 -32.55
C ASN A 82 24.33 52.65 -31.93
N ASN A 83 24.77 52.75 -30.68
CA ASN A 83 24.77 54.00 -29.92
C ASN A 83 26.17 54.44 -29.44
N GLY A 84 27.25 53.76 -29.84
CA GLY A 84 28.60 54.12 -29.39
C GLY A 84 29.77 53.53 -30.18
N GLY A 85 30.96 54.00 -29.82
CA GLY A 85 32.26 53.41 -30.17
C GLY A 85 32.83 53.69 -31.56
N GLY A 86 32.01 53.76 -32.61
CA GLY A 86 32.53 54.00 -33.98
C GLY A 86 33.61 52.98 -34.38
N TRP A 87 33.36 51.72 -34.05
CA TRP A 87 34.34 50.64 -33.91
C TRP A 87 35.25 50.46 -35.12
N SER A 88 36.55 50.63 -34.90
CA SER A 88 37.59 50.45 -35.92
C SER A 88 38.88 49.92 -35.26
N ALA A 89 39.74 49.30 -36.07
CA ALA A 89 41.07 48.85 -35.66
C ALA A 89 42.16 49.88 -36.03
N ASP A 90 41.89 51.16 -35.76
CA ASP A 90 42.73 52.30 -36.18
C ASP A 90 43.91 52.60 -35.23
N GLY A 91 44.06 51.84 -34.14
CA GLY A 91 45.06 52.09 -33.10
C GLY A 91 44.70 53.24 -32.14
N TYR A 92 43.53 53.86 -32.30
CA TYR A 92 43.02 54.93 -31.43
C TYR A 92 41.64 54.62 -30.84
N THR A 93 40.99 53.56 -31.32
CA THR A 93 39.66 53.11 -30.93
C THR A 93 39.79 51.78 -30.18
N LEU A 94 39.60 51.83 -28.87
CA LEU A 94 39.70 50.68 -27.98
C LEU A 94 38.54 49.69 -28.20
N PRO A 95 38.72 48.41 -27.82
CA PRO A 95 37.64 47.43 -27.81
C PRO A 95 36.43 47.92 -27.00
N PRO A 96 35.21 47.47 -27.34
CA PRO A 96 34.02 47.76 -26.55
C PRO A 96 34.18 47.25 -25.11
N VAL A 97 33.67 47.97 -24.11
CA VAL A 97 33.63 47.48 -22.73
C VAL A 97 32.22 47.08 -22.34
N LEU A 98 32.07 45.86 -21.81
CA LEU A 98 30.92 45.44 -21.03
C LEU A 98 31.19 45.78 -19.57
N ASP A 99 30.47 46.76 -19.05
CA ASP A 99 30.45 47.11 -17.64
C ASP A 99 29.47 46.18 -16.93
N PHE A 100 30.03 45.14 -16.30
CA PHE A 100 29.31 44.01 -15.71
C PHE A 100 29.54 43.97 -14.21
N GLU A 101 28.66 44.66 -13.50
CA GLU A 101 28.76 44.85 -12.06
C GLU A 101 27.41 44.78 -11.35
N PHE A 102 27.43 45.09 -10.05
CA PHE A 102 26.28 44.99 -9.16
C PHE A 102 25.06 45.72 -9.69
N ASN A 103 23.89 45.13 -9.40
CA ASN A 103 22.62 45.76 -9.74
C ASN A 103 22.45 47.08 -8.97
N PRO A 104 22.48 48.26 -9.64
CA PRO A 104 22.36 49.54 -8.96
C PRO A 104 20.93 49.82 -8.48
N TYR A 105 19.96 49.01 -8.93
CA TYR A 105 18.56 49.12 -8.59
C TYR A 105 18.10 48.03 -7.60
N ALA A 106 19.05 47.36 -6.94
CA ALA A 106 18.72 46.31 -5.98
C ALA A 106 17.78 46.83 -4.87
N GLY A 107 16.65 46.13 -4.68
CA GLY A 107 15.64 46.50 -3.69
C GLY A 107 14.68 47.64 -4.11
N ARG A 108 14.81 48.18 -5.33
CA ARG A 108 13.87 49.16 -5.90
C ARG A 108 12.69 48.42 -6.55
N THR A 109 11.48 48.90 -6.31
CA THR A 109 10.23 48.37 -6.89
C THR A 109 9.43 49.41 -7.68
N ASP A 110 9.96 50.63 -7.77
CA ASP A 110 9.30 51.83 -8.29
C ASP A 110 9.69 52.19 -9.72
N ILE A 111 10.51 51.38 -10.39
CA ILE A 111 10.98 51.62 -11.76
C ILE A 111 10.07 50.89 -12.77
N PRO A 112 9.26 51.62 -13.58
CA PRO A 112 8.34 50.99 -14.52
C PRO A 112 9.09 50.17 -15.59
N GLY A 113 8.66 48.92 -15.80
CA GLY A 113 9.26 48.01 -16.78
C GLY A 113 10.53 47.29 -16.29
N TYR A 114 11.06 47.65 -15.12
CA TYR A 114 12.21 46.99 -14.53
C TYR A 114 11.77 45.83 -13.65
N THR A 115 12.37 44.65 -13.83
CA THR A 115 12.16 43.49 -12.97
C THR A 115 12.97 43.68 -11.69
N PRO A 116 12.35 43.77 -10.50
CA PRO A 116 13.10 43.84 -9.24
C PRO A 116 14.06 42.65 -9.12
N GLY A 117 15.28 42.91 -8.61
CA GLY A 117 16.28 41.86 -8.42
C GLY A 117 17.27 42.20 -7.30
N ASN A 118 17.96 41.19 -6.77
CA ASN A 118 19.05 41.37 -5.81
C ASN A 118 20.33 41.93 -6.49
N THR A 119 21.45 41.96 -5.75
CA THR A 119 22.76 42.43 -6.27
C THR A 119 23.29 41.63 -7.48
N CYS A 120 22.77 40.41 -7.69
CA CYS A 120 23.05 39.51 -8.80
C CYS A 120 21.86 39.44 -9.79
N TYR A 121 20.99 40.47 -9.79
CA TYR A 121 19.83 40.59 -10.69
C TYR A 121 18.76 39.49 -10.51
N ASP A 122 18.74 38.79 -9.37
CA ASP A 122 17.94 37.56 -9.16
C ASP A 122 18.20 36.47 -10.19
N MET A 123 19.41 36.47 -10.77
CA MET A 123 19.87 35.47 -11.73
C MET A 123 20.90 34.55 -11.09
N SER A 124 20.88 33.28 -11.47
CA SER A 124 21.92 32.33 -11.07
C SER A 124 23.25 32.63 -11.76
N ALA A 125 24.34 32.09 -11.20
CA ALA A 125 25.66 32.19 -11.82
C ALA A 125 25.70 31.68 -13.26
N SER A 126 24.97 30.59 -13.58
CA SER A 126 24.90 30.07 -14.95
C SER A 126 24.14 31.01 -15.88
N GLN A 127 23.03 31.61 -15.43
CA GLN A 127 22.27 32.57 -16.22
C GLN A 127 23.09 33.83 -16.53
N LEU A 128 23.80 34.36 -15.54
CA LEU A 128 24.71 35.50 -15.70
C LEU A 128 25.86 35.18 -16.66
N SER A 129 26.51 34.02 -16.51
CA SER A 129 27.58 33.60 -17.41
C SER A 129 27.11 33.42 -18.85
N SER A 130 25.94 32.80 -19.05
CA SER A 130 25.33 32.67 -20.37
C SER A 130 25.00 34.02 -20.98
N TRP A 131 24.50 34.97 -20.17
CA TRP A 131 24.19 36.32 -20.63
C TRP A 131 25.44 37.07 -21.09
N VAL A 132 26.54 37.02 -20.33
CA VAL A 132 27.82 37.64 -20.70
C VAL A 132 28.35 37.04 -22.01
N ARG A 133 28.26 35.71 -22.18
CA ARG A 133 28.64 35.06 -23.43
C ARG A 133 27.78 35.46 -24.61
N ASP A 134 26.47 35.59 -24.40
CA ASP A 134 25.53 36.02 -25.43
C ASP A 134 25.84 37.45 -25.91
N PHE A 135 26.12 38.35 -24.96
CA PHE A 135 26.59 39.71 -25.25
C PHE A 135 27.92 39.68 -26.01
N GLY A 136 28.94 39.00 -25.47
CA GLY A 136 30.27 39.02 -26.06
C GLY A 136 30.37 38.35 -27.42
N ASN A 137 29.66 37.24 -27.65
CA ASN A 137 29.58 36.62 -28.97
C ASN A 137 28.88 37.53 -30.00
N THR A 138 27.87 38.27 -29.56
CA THR A 138 27.18 39.26 -30.41
C THR A 138 28.09 40.46 -30.70
N MET A 139 28.84 40.94 -29.72
CA MET A 139 29.84 42.00 -29.94
C MET A 139 30.95 41.54 -30.89
N LEU A 140 31.42 40.29 -30.75
CA LEU A 140 32.41 39.70 -31.63
C LEU A 140 31.91 39.63 -33.07
N SER A 141 30.65 39.22 -33.28
CA SER A 141 30.07 39.14 -34.62
C SER A 141 29.83 40.51 -35.26
N LEU A 142 29.48 41.52 -34.46
CA LEU A 142 29.18 42.88 -34.95
C LEU A 142 30.42 43.75 -35.14
N THR A 143 31.46 43.56 -34.32
CA THR A 143 32.63 44.47 -34.26
C THR A 143 33.95 43.78 -34.58
N GLY A 144 33.97 42.46 -34.70
CA GLY A 144 35.19 41.68 -34.84
C GLY A 144 36.05 41.63 -33.57
N ARG A 145 35.50 42.04 -32.41
CA ARG A 145 36.20 42.11 -31.12
C ARG A 145 35.32 41.59 -29.99
N LEU A 146 35.88 40.75 -29.14
CA LEU A 146 35.29 40.49 -27.82
C LEU A 146 35.37 41.76 -26.98
N PRO A 147 34.36 42.03 -26.14
CA PRO A 147 34.41 43.18 -25.27
C PRO A 147 35.42 42.97 -24.14
N VAL A 148 35.98 44.05 -23.63
CA VAL A 148 36.64 44.08 -22.31
C VAL A 148 35.55 43.92 -21.25
N ILE A 149 35.74 43.08 -20.25
CA ILE A 149 34.83 42.99 -19.10
C ILE A 149 35.35 43.93 -18.01
N TYR A 150 34.56 44.95 -17.68
CA TYR A 150 34.74 45.71 -16.46
C TYR A 150 33.97 45.05 -15.32
N THR A 151 34.64 44.81 -14.18
CA THR A 151 33.98 44.24 -13.00
C THR A 151 34.81 44.44 -11.71
N ASN A 152 34.17 44.28 -10.56
CA ASN A 152 34.83 44.16 -9.26
C ASN A 152 34.97 42.68 -8.86
N THR A 153 36.16 42.27 -8.40
CA THR A 153 36.46 40.88 -8.01
C THR A 153 35.49 40.33 -6.94
N SER A 154 35.12 41.11 -5.93
CA SER A 154 34.23 40.62 -4.87
C SER A 154 32.83 40.35 -5.37
N TRP A 155 32.30 41.24 -6.23
CA TRP A 155 30.98 41.05 -6.82
C TRP A 155 30.97 39.86 -7.80
N TRP A 156 31.99 39.75 -8.66
CA TRP A 156 32.12 38.61 -9.56
C TRP A 156 32.13 37.28 -8.79
N ASN A 157 32.94 37.19 -7.74
CA ASN A 157 33.02 35.98 -6.92
C ASN A 157 31.71 35.70 -6.17
N GLN A 158 30.95 36.73 -5.78
CA GLN A 158 29.64 36.56 -5.14
C GLN A 158 28.58 36.03 -6.11
N CYS A 159 28.49 36.61 -7.32
CA CYS A 159 27.39 36.34 -8.25
C CYS A 159 27.70 35.24 -9.27
N LEU A 160 28.97 35.05 -9.65
CA LEU A 160 29.41 34.06 -10.62
C LEU A 160 30.30 32.97 -9.99
N GLY A 161 30.79 33.15 -8.76
CA GLY A 161 31.60 32.16 -8.07
C GLY A 161 32.95 31.93 -8.74
N THR A 162 33.38 30.66 -8.79
CA THR A 162 34.65 30.23 -9.41
C THR A 162 34.47 29.83 -10.87
N GLN A 163 33.42 30.28 -11.56
CA GLN A 163 33.20 29.91 -12.95
C GLN A 163 34.36 30.38 -13.84
N THR A 164 34.91 29.44 -14.61
CA THR A 164 35.98 29.67 -15.57
C THR A 164 35.39 29.78 -16.98
N GLY A 165 36.19 30.32 -17.90
CA GLY A 165 35.86 30.38 -19.31
C GLY A 165 36.11 31.74 -19.94
N PHE A 166 36.04 32.84 -19.18
CA PHE A 166 36.12 34.20 -19.73
C PHE A 166 37.56 34.71 -19.96
N GLY A 167 38.57 33.83 -19.88
CA GLY A 167 39.97 34.20 -20.08
C GLY A 167 40.30 34.70 -21.50
N ASP A 168 39.38 34.54 -22.44
CA ASP A 168 39.40 35.11 -23.79
C ASP A 168 38.98 36.60 -23.83
N TYR A 169 38.38 37.13 -22.76
CA TYR A 169 38.00 38.54 -22.62
C TYR A 169 39.13 39.30 -21.93
N PRO A 170 39.51 40.50 -22.39
CA PRO A 170 40.36 41.40 -21.61
C PRO A 170 39.63 41.81 -20.32
N LEU A 171 40.36 41.90 -19.22
CA LEU A 171 39.80 42.30 -17.92
C LEU A 171 40.14 43.76 -17.61
N TRP A 172 39.11 44.52 -17.23
CA TRP A 172 39.23 45.79 -16.55
C TRP A 172 38.74 45.62 -15.11
N VAL A 173 39.66 45.55 -14.16
CA VAL A 173 39.31 45.29 -12.76
C VAL A 173 39.13 46.60 -11.99
N ALA A 174 38.06 46.70 -11.21
CA ALA A 174 37.87 47.77 -10.24
C ALA A 174 38.36 47.34 -8.86
N ALA A 175 39.36 48.04 -8.32
CA ALA A 175 39.89 47.80 -6.98
C ALA A 175 40.47 49.08 -6.38
N TYR A 176 39.98 49.50 -5.21
CA TYR A 176 40.34 50.78 -4.60
C TYR A 176 41.12 50.56 -3.29
N PRO A 177 42.46 50.50 -3.33
CA PRO A 177 43.26 50.32 -2.13
C PRO A 177 43.17 51.56 -1.23
N SER A 178 43.12 51.35 0.09
CA SER A 178 43.02 52.43 1.09
C SER A 178 44.31 53.24 1.25
N SER A 179 45.40 52.79 0.63
CA SER A 179 46.69 53.49 0.54
C SER A 179 47.28 53.34 -0.87
N PRO A 180 48.22 54.22 -1.28
CA PRO A 180 48.88 54.10 -2.57
C PRO A 180 49.50 52.71 -2.78
N SER A 181 49.15 52.05 -3.89
CA SER A 181 49.56 50.69 -4.25
C SER A 181 49.81 50.61 -5.75
N ASP A 182 50.74 49.74 -6.15
CA ASP A 182 50.96 49.31 -7.54
C ASP A 182 50.37 47.92 -7.81
N ASP A 183 49.52 47.45 -6.89
CA ASP A 183 48.86 46.15 -6.95
C ASP A 183 47.34 46.33 -6.79
N ALA A 184 46.59 45.78 -7.76
CA ALA A 184 45.12 45.76 -7.78
C ALA A 184 44.55 44.59 -6.94
N GLY A 185 45.40 43.69 -6.45
CA GLY A 185 45.02 42.49 -5.73
C GLY A 185 44.54 41.37 -6.65
N ALA A 186 43.83 40.40 -6.06
CA ALA A 186 43.34 39.22 -6.78
C ALA A 186 42.29 39.59 -7.84
N VAL A 187 42.39 38.95 -9.00
CA VAL A 187 41.39 39.00 -10.08
C VAL A 187 40.48 37.77 -10.04
N PRO A 188 39.29 37.79 -10.67
CA PRO A 188 38.43 36.62 -10.71
C PRO A 188 39.09 35.43 -11.42
N ALA A 189 38.71 34.21 -11.04
CA ALA A 189 39.38 32.96 -11.42
C ALA A 189 39.49 32.68 -12.93
N SER A 190 38.69 33.35 -13.77
CA SER A 190 38.80 33.26 -15.23
C SER A 190 40.07 33.91 -15.79
N TRP A 191 40.71 34.81 -15.05
CA TRP A 191 41.86 35.60 -15.50
C TRP A 191 43.10 35.33 -14.66
N GLY A 192 44.25 35.32 -15.32
CA GLY A 192 45.56 35.32 -14.64
C GLY A 192 46.09 36.74 -14.36
N THR A 193 45.55 37.76 -15.03
CA THR A 193 45.94 39.18 -14.88
C THR A 193 44.84 40.09 -15.46
N TYR A 194 44.95 41.40 -15.24
CA TYR A 194 44.09 42.43 -15.82
C TYR A 194 44.81 43.22 -16.92
N SER A 195 44.04 43.75 -17.87
CA SER A 195 44.50 44.69 -18.90
C SER A 195 44.43 46.14 -18.43
N ILE A 196 43.35 46.49 -17.70
CA ILE A 196 43.15 47.82 -17.12
C ILE A 196 42.80 47.67 -15.65
N TRP A 197 43.30 48.57 -14.82
CA TRP A 197 42.89 48.69 -13.42
C TRP A 197 42.30 50.07 -13.16
N GLN A 198 41.06 50.10 -12.67
CA GLN A 198 40.45 51.29 -12.08
C GLN A 198 40.86 51.37 -10.60
N TYR A 199 41.76 52.30 -10.27
CA TYR A 199 42.40 52.38 -8.97
C TYR A 199 41.80 53.44 -8.05
N SER A 200 40.95 54.33 -8.57
CA SER A 200 40.31 55.39 -7.79
C SER A 200 39.03 55.88 -8.47
N SER A 201 37.97 56.07 -7.68
CA SER A 201 36.72 56.72 -8.10
C SER A 201 36.61 58.19 -7.70
N THR A 202 37.66 58.75 -7.08
CA THR A 202 37.65 60.13 -6.53
C THR A 202 38.75 61.02 -7.08
N GLY A 203 39.53 60.51 -8.04
CA GLY A 203 40.56 61.27 -8.72
C GLY A 203 41.92 60.56 -8.76
N PRO A 204 42.90 61.16 -9.43
CA PRO A 204 43.01 62.59 -9.73
C PRO A 204 42.20 63.12 -10.92
N PHE A 205 41.74 62.25 -11.83
CA PHE A 205 41.12 62.69 -13.07
C PHE A 205 39.64 63.10 -12.88
N ALA A 206 39.05 63.73 -13.91
CA ALA A 206 37.69 64.27 -13.84
C ALA A 206 36.59 63.21 -13.60
N GLY A 207 36.86 61.96 -13.98
CA GLY A 207 36.06 60.79 -13.62
C GLY A 207 36.94 59.75 -12.92
N ASP A 208 36.62 58.48 -13.10
CA ASP A 208 37.36 57.42 -12.42
C ASP A 208 38.74 57.24 -13.06
N SER A 209 39.74 57.01 -12.22
CA SER A 209 41.14 57.00 -12.62
C SER A 209 41.63 55.58 -12.87
N ASN A 210 42.23 55.40 -14.04
CA ASN A 210 42.59 54.11 -14.61
C ASN A 210 44.07 54.04 -14.96
N VAL A 211 44.60 52.83 -14.97
CA VAL A 211 45.93 52.54 -15.49
C VAL A 211 45.87 51.33 -16.43
N TRP A 212 46.49 51.47 -17.61
CA TRP A 212 46.74 50.36 -18.52
C TRP A 212 47.95 49.57 -18.05
N ASN A 213 47.81 48.24 -17.97
CA ASN A 213 48.86 47.33 -17.56
C ASN A 213 49.86 47.06 -18.70
N GLY A 214 50.71 48.05 -18.97
CA GLY A 214 51.72 48.00 -20.03
C GLY A 214 52.18 49.39 -20.46
N ASP A 215 52.94 49.44 -21.55
CA ASP A 215 53.40 50.69 -22.16
C ASP A 215 52.39 51.27 -23.18
N TYR A 216 52.65 52.49 -23.67
CA TYR A 216 51.77 53.13 -24.65
C TYR A 216 51.68 52.36 -25.98
N ALA A 217 52.76 51.71 -26.40
CA ALA A 217 52.76 50.91 -27.64
C ALA A 217 51.88 49.66 -27.53
N SER A 218 51.84 48.99 -26.37
CA SER A 218 50.91 47.87 -26.12
C SER A 218 49.47 48.33 -26.02
N LEU A 219 49.19 49.50 -25.44
CA LEU A 219 47.86 50.11 -25.45
C LEU A 219 47.39 50.45 -26.87
N GLN A 220 48.28 51.02 -27.69
CA GLN A 220 47.98 51.32 -29.09
C GLN A 220 47.74 50.05 -29.93
N ARG A 221 48.52 48.98 -29.69
CA ARG A 221 48.29 47.67 -30.31
C ARG A 221 46.98 47.04 -29.87
N PHE A 222 46.59 47.21 -28.60
CA PHE A 222 45.31 46.76 -28.08
C PHE A 222 44.14 47.47 -28.79
N ALA A 223 44.27 48.77 -29.05
CA ALA A 223 43.32 49.53 -29.89
C ALA A 223 43.39 49.15 -31.39
N GLY A 224 44.44 48.45 -31.84
CA GLY A 224 44.65 48.07 -33.26
C GLY A 224 44.38 46.59 -33.59
N SER A 225 44.16 45.72 -32.61
CA SER A 225 43.99 44.27 -32.83
C SER A 225 42.52 43.89 -33.07
N SER A 226 42.22 43.03 -34.04
CA SER A 226 40.93 42.32 -34.17
C SER A 226 41.02 40.97 -33.46
N ALA A 227 39.91 40.45 -32.91
CA ALA A 227 39.91 39.11 -32.32
C ALA A 227 40.11 38.03 -33.42
N PRO A 228 40.66 36.84 -33.09
CA PRO A 228 40.71 35.74 -34.04
C PRO A 228 39.29 35.36 -34.47
N ALA A 229 39.02 35.26 -35.77
CA ALA A 229 37.75 34.74 -36.26
C ALA A 229 37.54 33.31 -35.72
N ILE A 230 36.37 33.01 -35.14
CA ILE A 230 36.01 31.64 -34.76
C ILE A 230 36.11 30.78 -36.02
N GLN A 231 37.10 29.88 -36.04
CA GLN A 231 37.32 28.99 -37.17
C GLN A 231 36.18 27.98 -37.23
N VAL A 232 35.59 27.80 -38.42
CA VAL A 232 34.62 26.73 -38.65
C VAL A 232 35.35 25.39 -38.55
N PRO A 233 34.95 24.48 -37.64
CA PRO A 233 35.54 23.15 -37.58
C PRO A 233 35.40 22.44 -38.95
N PRO A 234 36.46 21.82 -39.49
CA PRO A 234 36.39 21.15 -40.79
C PRO A 234 35.27 20.11 -40.88
N GLN A 235 34.99 19.42 -39.76
CA GLN A 235 33.90 18.46 -39.63
C GLN A 235 32.53 19.12 -39.75
N ALA A 236 32.33 20.29 -39.15
CA ALA A 236 31.08 21.04 -39.25
C ALA A 236 30.83 21.45 -40.71
N ALA A 237 31.85 22.00 -41.38
CA ALA A 237 31.75 22.38 -42.79
C ALA A 237 31.43 21.16 -43.68
N GLN A 238 32.13 20.05 -43.49
CA GLN A 238 31.92 18.83 -44.27
C GLN A 238 30.51 18.26 -44.07
N GLN A 239 30.04 18.15 -42.83
CA GLN A 239 28.77 17.50 -42.52
C GLN A 239 27.57 18.38 -42.88
N ILE A 240 27.66 19.70 -42.68
CA ILE A 240 26.62 20.65 -43.14
C ILE A 240 26.50 20.59 -44.67
N ALA A 241 27.63 20.60 -45.40
CA ALA A 241 27.62 20.52 -46.86
C ALA A 241 27.09 19.17 -47.38
N ALA A 242 27.49 18.07 -46.74
CA ALA A 242 27.00 16.73 -47.09
C ALA A 242 25.48 16.61 -46.86
N TYR A 243 25.00 17.12 -45.72
CA TYR A 243 23.58 17.11 -45.38
C TYR A 243 22.75 17.97 -46.35
N ALA A 244 23.22 19.17 -46.69
CA ALA A 244 22.54 20.03 -47.67
C ALA A 244 22.47 19.38 -49.06
N SER A 245 23.53 18.66 -49.46
CA SER A 245 23.60 17.96 -50.74
C SER A 245 22.61 16.78 -50.82
N SER A 246 22.35 16.10 -49.70
CA SER A 246 21.38 15.00 -49.65
C SER A 246 19.93 15.47 -49.48
N HIS A 247 19.69 16.76 -49.20
CA HIS A 247 18.35 17.34 -49.00
C HIS A 247 18.08 18.53 -49.93
N PRO A 248 17.81 18.28 -51.23
CA PRO A 248 17.56 19.35 -52.20
C PRO A 248 16.41 20.31 -51.82
N SER A 249 15.46 19.84 -50.99
CA SER A 249 14.34 20.63 -50.47
C SER A 249 14.77 21.82 -49.59
N LEU A 250 16.01 21.85 -49.07
CA LEU A 250 16.54 23.00 -48.34
C LEU A 250 16.79 24.21 -49.23
N GLY A 251 16.96 24.03 -50.54
CA GLY A 251 17.26 25.10 -51.47
C GLY A 251 18.66 25.70 -51.26
N SER A 252 18.84 26.95 -51.71
CA SER A 252 20.14 27.62 -51.67
C SER A 252 20.51 28.14 -50.28
N GLN A 253 21.80 28.20 -49.99
CA GLN A 253 22.35 28.79 -48.76
C GLN A 253 22.00 30.28 -48.68
N THR A 254 21.60 30.74 -47.50
CA THR A 254 21.24 32.14 -47.21
C THR A 254 22.23 32.80 -46.26
N THR A 255 23.02 32.03 -45.51
CA THR A 255 24.08 32.53 -44.62
C THR A 255 25.38 31.76 -44.80
N ALA A 256 26.50 32.34 -44.34
CA ALA A 256 27.72 31.59 -44.08
C ALA A 256 27.54 30.68 -42.85
N ILE A 257 28.42 29.68 -42.70
CA ILE A 257 28.47 28.86 -41.48
C ILE A 257 28.89 29.73 -40.30
N THR A 258 28.08 29.75 -39.25
CA THR A 258 28.35 30.46 -38.01
C THR A 258 28.57 29.45 -36.90
N CYS A 259 29.68 29.58 -36.16
CA CYS A 259 30.09 28.68 -35.08
C CYS A 259 30.25 29.42 -33.76
N GLY A 260 30.27 28.67 -32.65
CA GLY A 260 30.32 29.23 -31.29
C GLY A 260 29.00 29.07 -30.53
N LEU A 261 28.09 28.22 -31.01
CA LEU A 261 26.91 27.79 -30.25
C LEU A 261 27.32 26.90 -29.06
N THR A 262 26.37 26.61 -28.18
CA THR A 262 26.56 25.74 -27.00
C THR A 262 27.31 24.47 -27.37
N SER A 263 28.32 24.11 -26.57
CA SER A 263 29.19 22.94 -26.82
C SER A 263 29.93 22.94 -28.17
N GLY A 264 30.21 24.13 -28.71
CA GLY A 264 31.00 24.29 -29.94
C GLY A 264 30.22 24.02 -31.23
N GLY A 265 28.89 24.07 -31.17
CA GLY A 265 28.05 23.85 -32.33
C GLY A 265 28.13 24.97 -33.37
N CYS A 266 27.64 24.65 -34.56
CA CYS A 266 27.60 25.52 -35.73
C CYS A 266 26.23 25.44 -36.39
N TYR A 267 25.90 26.45 -37.20
CA TYR A 267 24.70 26.43 -38.03
C TYR A 267 24.93 27.11 -39.37
N GLN A 268 24.08 26.78 -40.35
CA GLN A 268 24.00 27.47 -41.63
C GLN A 268 22.54 27.59 -42.08
N GLY A 269 22.15 28.79 -42.50
CA GLY A 269 20.82 29.07 -43.05
C GLY A 269 20.71 28.67 -44.52
N PHE A 270 19.55 28.12 -44.88
CA PHE A 270 19.11 27.79 -46.23
C PHE A 270 17.68 28.31 -46.45
N GLN A 271 17.21 28.35 -47.70
CA GLN A 271 15.85 28.80 -48.03
C GLN A 271 14.75 28.00 -47.32
N GLY A 272 14.94 26.68 -47.16
CA GLY A 272 13.97 25.76 -46.56
C GLY A 272 14.13 25.55 -45.05
N GLY A 273 15.19 26.08 -44.42
CA GLY A 273 15.44 25.87 -43.00
C GLY A 273 16.88 26.17 -42.58
N THR A 274 17.22 25.85 -41.34
CA THR A 274 18.58 26.00 -40.81
C THR A 274 19.19 24.64 -40.53
N VAL A 275 20.36 24.34 -41.10
CA VAL A 275 21.13 23.15 -40.75
C VAL A 275 21.91 23.45 -39.49
N MET A 276 21.61 22.71 -38.41
CA MET A 276 22.29 22.77 -37.13
C MET A 276 23.31 21.64 -37.06
N TRP A 277 24.46 21.91 -36.44
CA TRP A 277 25.53 20.93 -36.25
C TRP A 277 26.10 20.99 -34.84
N SER A 278 26.32 19.82 -34.26
CA SER A 278 27.23 19.63 -33.12
C SER A 278 28.04 18.36 -33.34
N SER A 279 29.18 18.24 -32.66
CA SER A 279 30.00 17.03 -32.71
C SER A 279 29.26 15.78 -32.21
N ALA A 280 28.25 15.95 -31.33
CA ALA A 280 27.46 14.87 -30.77
C ALA A 280 26.25 14.50 -31.62
N SER A 281 25.62 15.46 -32.31
CA SER A 281 24.40 15.24 -33.10
C SER A 281 24.67 15.02 -34.58
N GLY A 282 25.80 15.49 -35.12
CA GLY A 282 25.94 15.65 -36.56
C GLY A 282 25.09 16.80 -37.12
N ALA A 283 24.96 16.87 -38.45
CA ALA A 283 24.21 17.91 -39.15
C ALA A 283 22.75 17.47 -39.41
N PHE A 284 21.79 18.27 -38.94
CA PHE A 284 20.36 18.07 -39.22
C PHE A 284 19.65 19.41 -39.38
N ALA A 285 18.68 19.50 -40.29
CA ALA A 285 17.92 20.72 -40.51
C ALA A 285 16.71 20.84 -39.58
N VAL A 286 16.51 22.04 -39.07
CA VAL A 286 15.22 22.50 -38.52
C VAL A 286 14.52 23.31 -39.60
N SER A 287 13.49 22.71 -40.21
CA SER A 287 12.70 23.33 -41.29
C SER A 287 11.66 24.29 -40.74
N ALA A 288 11.33 25.37 -41.45
CA ALA A 288 10.33 26.32 -40.96
C ALA A 288 8.97 25.64 -40.70
N GLY A 289 8.41 25.80 -39.51
CA GLY A 289 7.15 25.17 -39.13
C GLY A 289 6.95 25.04 -37.62
N PRO A 290 5.84 24.42 -37.17
CA PRO A 290 5.47 24.35 -35.76
C PRO A 290 6.52 23.68 -34.86
N VAL A 291 7.18 22.63 -35.36
CA VAL A 291 8.23 21.91 -34.61
C VAL A 291 9.41 22.82 -34.31
N THR A 292 9.93 23.51 -35.32
CA THR A 292 11.04 24.47 -35.16
C THR A 292 10.63 25.68 -34.33
N GLY A 293 9.41 26.17 -34.49
CA GLY A 293 8.88 27.26 -33.67
C GLY A 293 8.81 26.88 -32.19
N ALA A 294 8.34 25.68 -31.86
CA ALA A 294 8.34 25.18 -30.48
C ALA A 294 9.76 24.94 -29.94
N TRP A 295 10.67 24.41 -30.75
CA TRP A 295 12.08 24.24 -30.38
C TRP A 295 12.73 25.60 -30.06
N GLN A 296 12.52 26.62 -30.89
CA GLN A 296 13.02 27.97 -30.67
C GLN A 296 12.41 28.60 -29.42
N ALA A 297 11.09 28.45 -29.21
CA ALA A 297 10.40 28.95 -28.02
C ALA A 297 10.88 28.29 -26.72
N LEU A 298 11.40 27.06 -26.79
CA LEU A 298 12.03 26.37 -25.67
C LEU A 298 13.45 26.87 -25.35
N GLY A 299 14.06 27.69 -26.21
CA GLY A 299 15.45 28.12 -26.11
C GLY A 299 16.42 27.39 -27.07
N ALA A 300 15.90 26.76 -28.12
CA ALA A 300 16.66 26.12 -29.18
C ALA A 300 17.72 25.11 -28.66
N GLU A 301 18.97 25.19 -29.11
CA GLU A 301 20.05 24.30 -28.70
C GLU A 301 20.48 24.47 -27.23
N ARG A 302 20.03 25.54 -26.56
CA ARG A 302 20.23 25.77 -25.12
C ARG A 302 19.13 25.13 -24.27
N SER A 303 18.04 24.70 -24.90
CA SER A 303 16.91 24.07 -24.21
C SER A 303 17.21 22.62 -23.80
N PRO A 304 16.39 22.01 -22.93
CA PRO A 304 16.47 20.57 -22.66
C PRO A 304 16.32 19.67 -23.89
N ALA A 305 15.77 20.17 -25.01
CA ALA A 305 15.72 19.40 -26.25
C ALA A 305 17.12 19.26 -26.89
N GLY A 306 17.97 20.29 -26.81
CA GLY A 306 19.30 20.30 -27.42
C GLY A 306 19.27 20.38 -28.95
N TYR A 307 20.33 19.87 -29.61
CA TYR A 307 20.45 19.87 -31.07
C TYR A 307 19.53 18.81 -31.72
N PRO A 308 19.04 19.04 -32.96
CA PRO A 308 18.30 18.04 -33.71
C PRO A 308 19.17 16.81 -34.01
N THR A 309 18.57 15.62 -33.95
CA THR A 309 19.23 14.31 -34.18
C THR A 309 18.55 13.48 -35.27
N SER A 310 17.49 14.00 -35.88
CA SER A 310 16.82 13.42 -37.04
C SER A 310 16.31 14.51 -37.97
N ASP A 311 15.90 14.11 -39.17
CA ASP A 311 15.07 14.94 -40.04
C ASP A 311 13.66 15.11 -39.46
N LEU A 312 12.96 16.14 -39.94
CA LEU A 312 11.53 16.32 -39.67
C LEU A 312 10.73 15.26 -40.44
N ILE A 313 9.99 14.42 -39.71
CA ILE A 313 9.14 13.38 -40.29
C ILE A 313 7.69 13.82 -40.16
N CYS A 314 7.01 13.95 -41.29
CA CYS A 314 5.59 14.30 -41.38
C CYS A 314 4.75 13.16 -41.97
N GLY A 315 3.43 13.23 -41.79
CA GLY A 315 2.50 12.18 -42.23
C GLY A 315 2.03 11.27 -41.10
N LEU A 316 2.24 11.68 -39.84
CA LEU A 316 1.65 11.03 -38.69
C LEU A 316 0.13 11.21 -38.68
N LYS A 317 -0.56 10.46 -37.82
CA LYS A 317 -2.02 10.48 -37.64
C LYS A 317 -2.59 11.90 -37.63
N ASN A 318 -3.63 12.16 -38.42
CA ASN A 318 -4.28 13.48 -38.54
C ASN A 318 -3.33 14.61 -38.98
N GLY A 319 -2.31 14.31 -39.80
CA GLY A 319 -1.41 15.30 -40.39
C GLY A 319 -0.31 15.78 -39.44
N GLY A 320 0.06 14.96 -38.45
CA GLY A 320 1.12 15.31 -37.51
C GLY A 320 2.54 15.17 -38.09
N CYS A 321 3.47 15.80 -37.41
CA CYS A 321 4.91 15.71 -37.68
C CYS A 321 5.69 15.60 -36.38
N PHE A 322 6.89 15.00 -36.43
CA PHE A 322 7.83 15.01 -35.32
C PHE A 322 9.28 15.17 -35.78
N GLN A 323 10.12 15.62 -34.87
CA GLN A 323 11.57 15.60 -35.03
C GLN A 323 12.21 15.20 -33.71
N ASN A 324 13.26 14.37 -33.77
CA ASN A 324 14.06 14.02 -32.61
C ASN A 324 15.17 15.04 -32.39
N PHE A 325 15.43 15.29 -31.12
CA PHE A 325 16.51 16.11 -30.59
C PHE A 325 17.26 15.30 -29.53
N GLN A 326 18.40 15.81 -29.07
CA GLN A 326 19.26 15.12 -28.10
C GLN A 326 18.53 14.72 -26.80
N GLY A 327 17.62 15.57 -26.30
CA GLY A 327 16.91 15.34 -25.04
C GLY A 327 15.46 14.85 -25.19
N GLY A 328 14.94 14.68 -26.41
CA GLY A 328 13.58 14.20 -26.62
C GLY A 328 13.07 14.45 -28.03
N SER A 329 11.75 14.35 -28.20
CA SER A 329 11.09 14.56 -29.50
C SER A 329 10.18 15.78 -29.41
N ILE A 330 10.14 16.63 -30.43
CA ILE A 330 9.07 17.64 -30.55
C ILE A 330 8.07 17.12 -31.56
N MET A 331 6.81 17.03 -31.14
CA MET A 331 5.72 16.47 -31.92
C MET A 331 4.66 17.54 -32.12
N SER A 332 4.07 17.57 -33.31
CA SER A 332 3.07 18.55 -33.68
C SER A 332 1.90 17.90 -34.39
N SER A 333 0.70 18.43 -34.16
CA SER A 333 -0.47 18.15 -34.98
C SER A 333 -1.27 19.44 -35.22
N PRO A 334 -2.07 19.52 -36.28
CA PRO A 334 -2.95 20.67 -36.50
C PRO A 334 -3.89 20.96 -35.33
N ALA A 335 -4.29 19.92 -34.58
CA ALA A 335 -5.24 20.06 -33.47
C ALA A 335 -4.58 20.45 -32.14
N THR A 336 -3.31 20.09 -31.90
CA THR A 336 -2.65 20.24 -30.60
C THR A 336 -1.53 21.29 -30.59
N GLY A 337 -1.11 21.76 -31.76
CA GLY A 337 0.14 22.51 -31.87
C GLY A 337 1.35 21.61 -31.63
N ALA A 338 2.51 22.22 -31.41
CA ALA A 338 3.78 21.52 -31.21
C ALA A 338 4.20 21.51 -29.73
N ALA A 339 4.61 20.35 -29.22
CA ALA A 339 5.03 20.15 -27.84
C ALA A 339 6.26 19.25 -27.74
N PHE A 340 7.15 19.56 -26.80
CA PHE A 340 8.33 18.76 -26.49
C PHE A 340 7.97 17.60 -25.56
N VAL A 341 8.43 16.41 -25.92
CA VAL A 341 8.29 15.17 -25.15
C VAL A 341 9.70 14.67 -24.82
N PRO A 342 10.20 14.90 -23.60
CA PRO A 342 11.54 14.51 -23.21
C PRO A 342 11.69 12.98 -23.22
N PHE A 343 12.91 12.48 -23.41
CA PHE A 343 13.19 11.07 -23.15
C PHE A 343 12.98 10.78 -21.66
N GLY A 344 12.30 9.67 -21.35
CA GLY A 344 11.99 9.27 -19.99
C GLY A 344 10.62 8.60 -19.87
N ALA A 345 10.24 8.31 -18.62
CA ALA A 345 9.15 7.38 -18.33
C ALA A 345 7.78 7.76 -18.93
N ILE A 346 7.42 9.05 -18.99
CA ILE A 346 6.17 9.49 -19.65
C ILE A 346 6.18 9.11 -21.13
N ARG A 347 7.28 9.43 -21.82
CA ARG A 347 7.45 9.09 -23.24
C ARG A 347 7.50 7.58 -23.44
N ASP A 348 8.17 6.86 -22.58
CA ASP A 348 8.34 5.40 -22.72
C ASP A 348 7.00 4.67 -22.49
N SER A 349 6.20 5.09 -21.50
CA SER A 349 4.82 4.60 -21.33
C SER A 349 3.95 4.94 -22.52
N TRP A 350 4.04 6.16 -23.05
CA TRP A 350 3.31 6.57 -24.24
C TRP A 350 3.70 5.77 -25.48
N ALA A 351 5.00 5.53 -25.67
CA ALA A 351 5.57 4.71 -26.73
C ALA A 351 5.08 3.26 -26.67
N ALA A 352 5.07 2.66 -25.48
CA ALA A 352 4.58 1.31 -25.25
C ALA A 352 3.10 1.14 -25.62
N GLN A 353 2.34 2.24 -25.64
CA GLN A 353 0.93 2.27 -26.02
C GLN A 353 0.70 2.66 -27.48
N GLY A 354 1.74 2.79 -28.29
CA GLY A 354 1.63 3.09 -29.72
C GLY A 354 1.67 4.59 -30.07
N TYR A 355 2.26 5.43 -29.20
CA TYR A 355 2.40 6.87 -29.41
C TYR A 355 1.06 7.56 -29.75
N GLU A 356 1.00 8.42 -30.76
CA GLU A 356 -0.20 9.15 -31.18
C GLU A 356 -1.32 8.23 -31.71
N ASN A 357 -0.97 7.01 -32.12
CA ASN A 357 -1.92 5.98 -32.54
C ASN A 357 -2.58 5.31 -31.33
N GLY A 358 -1.95 5.40 -30.16
CA GLY A 358 -2.43 4.90 -28.89
C GLY A 358 -3.58 5.70 -28.26
N PRO A 359 -4.04 5.25 -27.07
CA PRO A 359 -5.16 5.86 -26.37
C PRO A 359 -4.85 7.25 -25.80
N TRP A 360 -3.59 7.65 -25.67
CA TRP A 360 -3.20 8.94 -25.10
C TRP A 360 -3.34 10.09 -26.13
N GLY A 361 -3.16 9.79 -27.42
CA GLY A 361 -3.13 10.80 -28.50
C GLY A 361 -1.85 11.64 -28.48
N TYR A 362 -1.89 12.82 -29.10
CA TYR A 362 -0.75 13.75 -29.15
C TYR A 362 -0.54 14.49 -27.82
N PRO A 363 0.71 14.87 -27.48
CA PRO A 363 0.98 15.82 -26.41
C PRO A 363 0.39 17.20 -26.74
N THR A 364 -0.13 17.88 -25.73
CA THR A 364 -0.75 19.22 -25.84
C THR A 364 -0.01 20.28 -25.04
N SER A 365 0.97 19.89 -24.21
CA SER A 365 1.83 20.80 -23.46
C SER A 365 3.28 20.30 -23.43
N ASN A 366 4.22 21.18 -23.10
CA ASN A 366 5.54 20.78 -22.63
C ASN A 366 5.43 20.11 -21.24
N PRO A 367 6.42 19.28 -20.84
CA PRO A 367 6.44 18.68 -19.50
C PRO A 367 6.63 19.74 -18.42
N THR A 368 6.00 19.54 -17.28
CA THR A 368 6.25 20.30 -16.05
C THR A 368 6.72 19.33 -14.97
N CYS A 369 7.91 19.56 -14.43
CA CYS A 369 8.53 18.75 -13.39
C CYS A 369 8.71 19.54 -12.10
N GLY A 370 8.90 18.85 -10.99
CA GLY A 370 8.96 19.45 -9.65
C GLY A 370 7.66 19.32 -8.86
N LEU A 371 6.79 18.39 -9.26
CA LEU A 371 5.64 17.98 -8.44
C LEU A 371 6.12 17.30 -7.15
N ARG A 372 5.18 17.06 -6.23
CA ARG A 372 5.42 16.30 -5.00
C ARG A 372 6.25 15.03 -5.27
N SER A 373 7.22 14.76 -4.40
CA SER A 373 8.11 13.60 -4.50
C SER A 373 8.94 13.55 -5.80
N GLY A 374 9.20 14.70 -6.43
CA GLY A 374 9.99 14.81 -7.66
C GLY A 374 9.23 14.39 -8.92
N GLY A 375 7.90 14.34 -8.87
CA GLY A 375 7.08 13.95 -10.01
C GLY A 375 7.09 14.96 -11.16
N CYS A 376 6.61 14.50 -12.31
CA CYS A 376 6.39 15.32 -13.50
C CYS A 376 5.00 15.04 -14.08
N PHE A 377 4.44 16.01 -14.79
CA PHE A 377 3.28 15.79 -15.64
C PHE A 377 3.45 16.39 -17.03
N GLN A 378 2.66 15.87 -17.97
CA GLN A 378 2.51 16.41 -19.30
C GLN A 378 1.07 16.19 -19.77
N LEU A 379 0.49 17.18 -20.44
CA LEU A 379 -0.86 17.07 -20.98
C LEU A 379 -0.83 16.37 -22.35
N PHE A 380 -1.83 15.52 -22.56
CA PHE A 380 -2.10 14.80 -23.80
C PHE A 380 -3.56 15.01 -24.19
N GLN A 381 -3.92 14.74 -25.45
CA GLN A 381 -5.30 14.87 -25.93
C GLN A 381 -6.30 14.09 -25.08
N ALA A 382 -5.91 12.92 -24.57
CA ALA A 382 -6.79 12.07 -23.78
C ALA A 382 -6.80 12.39 -22.28
N GLY A 383 -5.93 13.26 -21.77
CA GLY A 383 -5.81 13.49 -20.33
C GLY A 383 -4.46 14.03 -19.88
N SER A 384 -4.19 13.88 -18.59
CA SER A 384 -2.92 14.30 -17.97
C SER A 384 -2.08 13.07 -17.69
N ALA A 385 -0.91 12.96 -18.31
CA ALA A 385 0.06 11.93 -17.99
C ALA A 385 0.93 12.39 -16.82
N LEU A 386 1.00 11.60 -15.76
CA LEU A 386 1.80 11.88 -14.58
C LEU A 386 2.79 10.75 -14.33
N TRP A 387 3.97 11.12 -13.87
CA TRP A 387 5.00 10.20 -13.42
C TRP A 387 5.46 10.54 -12.01
N SER A 388 5.65 9.52 -11.20
CA SER A 388 6.41 9.58 -9.95
C SER A 388 7.35 8.38 -9.83
N PRO A 389 8.44 8.49 -9.03
CA PRO A 389 9.31 7.34 -8.76
C PRO A 389 8.57 6.11 -8.20
N SER A 390 7.50 6.33 -7.43
CA SER A 390 6.74 5.26 -6.77
C SER A 390 5.65 4.62 -7.64
N SER A 391 5.11 5.35 -8.60
CA SER A 391 3.94 4.91 -9.37
C SER A 391 4.22 4.63 -10.85
N GLY A 392 5.35 5.09 -11.40
CA GLY A 392 5.54 5.07 -12.85
C GLY A 392 4.65 6.09 -13.57
N ALA A 393 4.64 6.04 -14.90
CA ALA A 393 3.95 7.00 -15.74
C ALA A 393 2.58 6.48 -16.20
N HIS A 394 1.51 7.21 -15.84
CA HIS A 394 0.12 6.85 -16.10
C HIS A 394 -0.71 8.06 -16.54
N LEU A 395 -1.68 7.84 -17.42
CA LEU A 395 -2.59 8.87 -17.88
C LEU A 395 -3.88 8.87 -17.07
N VAL A 396 -4.16 10.00 -16.43
CA VAL A 396 -5.47 10.31 -15.85
C VAL A 396 -6.38 10.82 -16.95
N LYS A 397 -7.41 10.03 -17.28
CA LYS A 397 -8.33 10.30 -18.38
C LYS A 397 -9.09 11.63 -18.21
N ALA A 398 -9.07 12.44 -19.26
CA ALA A 398 -9.83 13.68 -19.36
C ALA A 398 -11.35 13.47 -19.18
N GLY A 399 -12.01 14.51 -18.69
CA GLY A 399 -13.45 14.50 -18.37
C GLY A 399 -13.69 14.22 -16.89
N PRO A 400 -14.81 13.54 -16.53
CA PRO A 400 -15.27 13.47 -15.14
C PRO A 400 -14.25 12.91 -14.14
N ILE A 401 -13.39 11.97 -14.55
CA ILE A 401 -12.34 11.42 -13.70
C ILE A 401 -11.29 12.50 -13.35
N LEU A 402 -10.73 13.17 -14.37
CA LEU A 402 -9.76 14.25 -14.17
C LEU A 402 -10.39 15.41 -13.39
N ASP A 403 -11.65 15.76 -13.65
CA ASP A 403 -12.36 16.82 -12.93
C ASP A 403 -12.56 16.48 -11.45
N ALA A 404 -12.87 15.22 -11.13
CA ALA A 404 -13.01 14.77 -9.74
C ALA A 404 -11.65 14.75 -9.02
N TRP A 405 -10.59 14.28 -9.68
CA TRP A 405 -9.24 14.30 -9.13
C TRP A 405 -8.70 15.73 -8.93
N ALA A 406 -9.01 16.64 -9.86
CA ALA A 406 -8.69 18.06 -9.74
C ALA A 406 -9.34 18.68 -8.49
N LYS A 407 -10.63 18.38 -8.24
CA LYS A 407 -11.35 18.81 -7.04
C LYS A 407 -10.79 18.21 -5.74
N ASP A 408 -10.14 17.05 -5.83
CA ASP A 408 -9.44 16.42 -4.70
C ASP A 408 -8.04 17.04 -4.45
N GLY A 409 -7.57 17.97 -5.30
CA GLY A 409 -6.27 18.60 -5.16
C GLY A 409 -5.14 17.89 -5.93
N PHE A 410 -5.49 17.13 -6.98
CA PHE A 410 -4.54 16.39 -7.83
C PHE A 410 -3.60 15.47 -7.00
N GLU A 411 -2.30 15.46 -7.31
CA GLU A 411 -1.31 14.64 -6.61
C GLU A 411 -1.02 15.09 -5.18
N ASN A 412 -1.49 16.29 -4.81
CA ASN A 412 -1.41 16.81 -3.46
C ASN A 412 -2.63 16.40 -2.61
N GLY A 413 -3.68 15.87 -3.25
CA GLY A 413 -4.87 15.30 -2.63
C GLY A 413 -4.63 13.96 -1.92
N LEU A 414 -5.71 13.42 -1.33
CA LEU A 414 -5.67 12.13 -0.64
C LEU A 414 -5.47 10.98 -1.62
N LEU A 415 -5.92 11.11 -2.87
CA LEU A 415 -5.70 10.09 -3.91
C LEU A 415 -4.22 9.99 -4.31
N GLY A 416 -3.50 11.11 -4.36
CA GLY A 416 -2.10 11.14 -4.79
C GLY A 416 -1.91 10.83 -6.29
N PHE A 417 -0.82 10.14 -6.63
CA PHE A 417 -0.46 9.85 -8.02
C PHE A 417 -1.27 8.67 -8.61
N PRO A 418 -1.56 8.68 -9.93
CA PRO A 418 -2.16 7.53 -10.60
C PRO A 418 -1.20 6.32 -10.61
N THR A 419 -1.76 5.12 -10.45
CA THR A 419 -1.00 3.85 -10.39
C THR A 419 -1.36 2.87 -11.51
N ALA A 420 -2.29 3.24 -12.38
CA ALA A 420 -2.65 2.55 -13.61
C ALA A 420 -3.28 3.56 -14.57
N ASP A 421 -3.51 3.19 -15.82
CA ASP A 421 -4.38 3.98 -16.72
C ASP A 421 -5.85 3.63 -16.48
N ALA A 422 -6.77 4.52 -16.90
CA ALA A 422 -8.20 4.30 -16.72
C ALA A 422 -8.73 3.10 -17.51
N THR A 423 -9.54 2.26 -16.87
CA THR A 423 -10.34 1.22 -17.54
C THR A 423 -11.77 1.72 -17.69
N CYS A 424 -12.22 1.95 -18.92
CA CYS A 424 -13.57 2.47 -19.19
C CYS A 424 -14.37 1.61 -20.17
N THR A 425 -15.69 1.63 -19.98
CA THR A 425 -16.70 1.24 -20.98
C THR A 425 -17.44 2.49 -21.47
N ALA A 426 -18.52 2.30 -22.24
CA ALA A 426 -19.40 3.39 -22.66
C ALA A 426 -20.21 4.02 -21.50
N SER A 427 -20.43 3.27 -20.41
CA SER A 427 -21.30 3.68 -19.30
C SER A 427 -20.58 3.86 -17.97
N ASP A 428 -19.35 3.35 -17.84
CA ASP A 428 -18.58 3.43 -16.61
C ASP A 428 -17.07 3.57 -16.86
N CYS A 429 -16.36 4.02 -15.83
CA CYS A 429 -14.91 4.09 -15.85
C CYS A 429 -14.30 4.02 -14.45
N THR A 430 -13.11 3.43 -14.33
CA THR A 430 -12.33 3.37 -13.09
C THR A 430 -10.89 3.80 -13.30
N GLN A 431 -10.37 4.62 -12.41
CA GLN A 431 -8.99 5.11 -12.43
C GLN A 431 -8.33 4.87 -11.06
N LEU A 432 -7.23 4.13 -11.04
CA LEU A 432 -6.51 3.80 -9.81
C LEU A 432 -5.48 4.86 -9.44
N PHE A 433 -5.36 5.12 -8.14
CA PHE A 433 -4.42 6.05 -7.54
C PHE A 433 -3.74 5.42 -6.31
N SER A 434 -2.64 6.02 -5.85
CA SER A 434 -1.88 5.54 -4.70
C SER A 434 -2.69 5.51 -3.39
N GLY A 435 -3.62 6.44 -3.21
CA GLY A 435 -4.46 6.57 -2.02
C GLY A 435 -5.91 6.13 -2.21
N GLY A 436 -6.27 5.54 -3.36
CA GLY A 436 -7.64 5.12 -3.62
C GLY A 436 -7.96 4.89 -5.10
N VAL A 437 -9.21 5.13 -5.44
CA VAL A 437 -9.74 4.94 -6.80
C VAL A 437 -10.83 5.96 -7.07
N ILE A 438 -10.93 6.43 -8.31
CA ILE A 438 -12.12 7.17 -8.76
C ILE A 438 -12.97 6.22 -9.61
N GLY A 439 -14.23 6.06 -9.21
CA GLY A 439 -15.25 5.39 -10.01
C GLY A 439 -16.19 6.41 -10.65
N TRP A 440 -16.46 6.27 -11.94
CA TRP A 440 -17.42 7.08 -12.69
C TRP A 440 -18.47 6.22 -13.35
N THR A 441 -19.71 6.71 -13.36
CA THR A 441 -20.76 6.23 -14.28
C THR A 441 -21.49 7.39 -14.92
N SER A 442 -22.14 7.15 -16.06
CA SER A 442 -22.96 8.16 -16.74
C SER A 442 -24.16 8.64 -15.91
N THR A 443 -24.59 7.88 -14.90
CA THR A 443 -25.76 8.21 -14.06
C THR A 443 -25.37 8.79 -12.70
N SER A 444 -24.26 8.34 -12.10
CA SER A 444 -23.84 8.80 -10.76
C SER A 444 -22.73 9.85 -10.77
N GLY A 445 -22.04 10.07 -11.89
CA GLY A 445 -20.87 10.94 -11.94
C GLY A 445 -19.62 10.27 -11.36
N ALA A 446 -18.56 11.06 -11.15
CA ALA A 446 -17.24 10.59 -10.74
C ALA A 446 -17.02 10.87 -9.25
N TRP A 447 -16.69 9.83 -8.49
CA TRP A 447 -16.48 9.94 -7.05
C TRP A 447 -15.16 9.26 -6.64
N PRO A 448 -14.29 9.98 -5.93
CA PRO A 448 -13.18 9.38 -5.18
C PRO A 448 -13.68 8.41 -4.13
N ILE A 449 -12.94 7.32 -3.96
CA ILE A 449 -13.12 6.31 -2.92
C ILE A 449 -11.75 6.10 -2.29
N TYR A 450 -11.60 6.50 -1.02
CA TYR A 450 -10.29 6.59 -0.39
C TYR A 450 -9.91 5.30 0.35
N MET A 451 -8.61 5.01 0.36
CA MET A 451 -7.95 4.07 1.29
C MET A 451 -8.72 2.75 1.49
N GLY A 452 -9.02 2.39 2.75
CA GLY A 452 -9.67 1.13 3.09
C GLY A 452 -11.04 0.93 2.44
N ILE A 453 -11.83 2.00 2.28
CA ILE A 453 -13.11 1.91 1.55
C ILE A 453 -12.85 1.56 0.07
N GLY A 454 -11.84 2.20 -0.53
CA GLY A 454 -11.40 1.94 -1.91
C GLY A 454 -10.93 0.51 -2.11
N ASP A 455 -10.13 -0.01 -1.18
CA ASP A 455 -9.64 -1.39 -1.21
C ASP A 455 -10.77 -2.41 -1.07
N THR A 456 -11.68 -2.19 -0.11
CA THR A 456 -12.87 -3.04 0.06
C THR A 456 -13.77 -3.00 -1.16
N TRP A 457 -13.96 -1.84 -1.78
CA TRP A 457 -14.76 -1.70 -3.00
C TRP A 457 -14.14 -2.49 -4.17
N LYS A 458 -12.83 -2.34 -4.41
CA LYS A 458 -12.10 -3.10 -5.43
C LYS A 458 -12.22 -4.62 -5.20
N ALA A 459 -12.04 -5.06 -3.96
CA ALA A 459 -12.15 -6.48 -3.60
C ALA A 459 -13.56 -7.03 -3.81
N ALA A 460 -14.59 -6.29 -3.39
CA ALA A 460 -16.00 -6.66 -3.61
C ALA A 460 -16.32 -6.78 -5.11
N ARG A 461 -15.87 -5.81 -5.92
CA ARG A 461 -16.03 -5.82 -7.38
C ARG A 461 -15.35 -7.01 -8.04
N ALA A 462 -14.13 -7.35 -7.62
CA ALA A 462 -13.40 -8.50 -8.14
C ALA A 462 -14.09 -9.84 -7.84
N LYS A 463 -14.82 -9.93 -6.72
CA LYS A 463 -15.63 -11.10 -6.34
C LYS A 463 -17.02 -11.15 -6.99
N GLY A 464 -17.41 -10.12 -7.74
CA GLY A 464 -18.76 -9.99 -8.29
C GLY A 464 -19.84 -9.70 -7.23
N GLU A 465 -19.47 -9.15 -6.08
CA GLU A 465 -20.44 -8.73 -5.07
C GLU A 465 -21.28 -7.55 -5.62
N PRO A 466 -22.59 -7.49 -5.30
CA PRO A 466 -23.50 -6.50 -5.88
C PRO A 466 -23.39 -5.13 -5.19
N ILE A 467 -22.17 -4.59 -5.00
CA ILE A 467 -21.96 -3.27 -4.39
C ILE A 467 -22.16 -2.13 -5.42
N GLY A 468 -21.84 -2.37 -6.69
CA GLY A 468 -21.99 -1.39 -7.78
C GLY A 468 -20.94 -0.27 -7.77
N PHE A 469 -21.24 0.90 -8.37
CA PHE A 469 -20.39 2.10 -8.37
C PHE A 469 -20.80 3.10 -7.28
N PRO A 470 -19.90 4.03 -6.87
CA PRO A 470 -20.21 5.05 -5.88
C PRO A 470 -21.30 6.01 -6.38
N LEU A 471 -22.15 6.45 -5.45
CA LEU A 471 -23.26 7.38 -5.69
C LEU A 471 -23.00 8.78 -5.14
N ALA A 472 -22.09 8.91 -4.18
CA ALA A 472 -21.82 10.16 -3.48
C ALA A 472 -20.39 10.15 -2.92
N LYS A 473 -19.94 11.32 -2.43
CA LYS A 473 -18.70 11.44 -1.67
C LYS A 473 -18.75 10.62 -0.38
N GLU A 474 -17.57 10.25 0.10
CA GLU A 474 -17.38 9.71 1.44
C GLU A 474 -17.84 10.73 2.51
N VAL A 475 -18.50 10.22 3.56
CA VAL A 475 -18.99 10.98 4.70
C VAL A 475 -18.33 10.44 5.96
N CYS A 476 -17.53 11.29 6.60
CA CYS A 476 -16.81 10.98 7.84
C CYS A 476 -17.39 11.73 9.04
N GLY A 477 -17.00 11.30 10.23
CA GLY A 477 -17.49 11.86 11.50
C GLY A 477 -18.53 10.97 12.20
N LEU A 478 -18.63 9.71 11.79
CA LEU A 478 -19.41 8.71 12.51
C LEU A 478 -18.72 8.37 13.86
N ARG A 479 -19.44 7.63 14.71
CA ARG A 479 -18.97 7.18 16.02
C ARG A 479 -17.54 6.62 15.96
N GLY A 480 -16.65 7.08 16.84
CA GLY A 480 -15.28 6.59 16.91
C GLY A 480 -14.40 6.95 15.70
N GLY A 481 -14.75 7.99 14.94
CA GLY A 481 -13.99 8.43 13.76
C GLY A 481 -14.30 7.63 12.49
N GLY A 482 -15.47 6.97 12.44
CA GLY A 482 -15.87 6.21 11.28
C GLY A 482 -16.28 7.07 10.08
N CYS A 483 -16.27 6.43 8.92
CA CYS A 483 -16.70 6.99 7.64
C CYS A 483 -17.58 5.99 6.90
N TYR A 484 -18.41 6.47 5.99
CA TYR A 484 -19.12 5.62 5.04
C TYR A 484 -19.18 6.26 3.67
N GLN A 485 -19.37 5.42 2.65
CA GLN A 485 -19.72 5.88 1.31
C GLN A 485 -20.87 5.05 0.75
N LEU A 486 -21.76 5.73 0.02
CA LEU A 486 -22.91 5.11 -0.63
C LEU A 486 -22.55 4.61 -2.02
N PHE A 487 -23.04 3.42 -2.34
CA PHE A 487 -22.87 2.75 -3.61
C PHE A 487 -24.24 2.28 -4.12
N GLN A 488 -24.33 1.97 -5.41
CA GLN A 488 -25.59 1.56 -6.06
C GLN A 488 -26.28 0.37 -5.37
N GLY A 489 -25.53 -0.57 -4.81
CA GLY A 489 -26.06 -1.76 -4.13
C GLY A 489 -25.93 -1.77 -2.62
N GLY A 490 -25.47 -0.69 -2.00
CA GLY A 490 -25.35 -0.62 -0.54
C GLY A 490 -24.40 0.47 -0.06
N SER A 491 -23.70 0.20 1.03
CA SER A 491 -22.70 1.11 1.59
C SER A 491 -21.43 0.34 1.96
N ILE A 492 -20.30 1.04 1.98
CA ILE A 492 -19.09 0.53 2.63
C ILE A 492 -18.83 1.45 3.81
N LEU A 493 -18.67 0.84 4.98
CA LEU A 493 -18.37 1.54 6.22
C LEU A 493 -16.96 1.24 6.66
N PHE A 494 -16.30 2.26 7.18
CA PHE A 494 -14.99 2.19 7.79
C PHE A 494 -15.07 2.68 9.24
N SER A 495 -14.37 1.99 10.13
CA SER A 495 -13.98 2.56 11.42
C SER A 495 -12.51 2.26 11.70
N PRO A 496 -11.80 3.12 12.45
CA PRO A 496 -10.42 2.84 12.86
C PRO A 496 -10.27 1.52 13.63
N ALA A 497 -11.30 1.11 14.36
CA ALA A 497 -11.27 -0.10 15.20
C ALA A 497 -11.53 -1.39 14.40
N THR A 498 -12.38 -1.32 13.36
CA THR A 498 -12.84 -2.52 12.65
C THR A 498 -12.28 -2.64 11.23
N GLY A 499 -11.88 -1.55 10.59
CA GLY A 499 -11.56 -1.53 9.16
C GLY A 499 -12.79 -1.25 8.29
N ALA A 500 -12.68 -1.52 6.98
CA ALA A 500 -13.71 -1.19 5.98
C ALA A 500 -14.47 -2.43 5.47
N PHE A 501 -15.80 -2.45 5.56
CA PHE A 501 -16.61 -3.59 5.10
C PHE A 501 -17.86 -3.17 4.33
N SER A 502 -18.22 -3.98 3.33
CA SER A 502 -19.43 -3.83 2.55
C SER A 502 -20.66 -4.22 3.37
N MET A 503 -21.71 -3.42 3.22
CA MET A 503 -23.03 -3.62 3.80
C MET A 503 -24.04 -3.56 2.66
N THR A 504 -24.65 -4.70 2.34
CA THR A 504 -25.59 -4.84 1.21
C THR A 504 -26.84 -5.63 1.61
N GLY A 505 -27.85 -5.57 0.76
CA GLY A 505 -29.02 -6.45 0.81
C GLY A 505 -29.78 -6.43 2.15
N ARG A 506 -30.24 -7.60 2.58
CA ARG A 506 -31.09 -7.75 3.78
C ARG A 506 -30.34 -7.43 5.08
N ILE A 507 -29.03 -7.69 5.15
CA ILE A 507 -28.23 -7.36 6.33
C ILE A 507 -28.16 -5.85 6.51
N LEU A 508 -27.91 -5.08 5.44
CA LEU A 508 -27.93 -3.61 5.50
C LEU A 508 -29.29 -3.11 6.01
N ASN A 509 -30.40 -3.62 5.48
CA ASN A 509 -31.74 -3.19 5.91
C ASN A 509 -32.01 -3.49 7.39
N TYR A 510 -31.61 -4.66 7.88
CA TYR A 510 -31.77 -5.04 9.28
C TYR A 510 -30.87 -4.23 10.21
N TRP A 511 -29.63 -3.98 9.79
CA TRP A 511 -28.69 -3.14 10.53
C TRP A 511 -29.18 -1.69 10.61
N ALA A 512 -29.74 -1.15 9.53
CA ALA A 512 -30.39 0.16 9.49
C ALA A 512 -31.56 0.25 10.50
N GLN A 513 -32.44 -0.75 10.51
CA GLN A 513 -33.55 -0.84 11.47
C GLN A 513 -33.07 -1.02 12.92
N SER A 514 -31.85 -1.52 13.12
CA SER A 514 -31.23 -1.70 14.42
C SER A 514 -30.51 -0.46 14.95
N GLY A 515 -30.53 0.66 14.22
CA GLY A 515 -29.90 1.94 14.61
C GLY A 515 -28.50 2.17 14.02
N PHE A 516 -28.11 1.44 12.97
CA PHE A 516 -26.80 1.53 12.31
C PHE A 516 -25.65 1.34 13.32
N GLU A 517 -24.54 2.08 13.18
CA GLU A 517 -23.36 1.96 14.01
C GLU A 517 -23.64 2.38 15.45
N ASN A 518 -24.61 3.26 15.69
CA ASN A 518 -25.02 3.64 17.05
C ASN A 518 -25.99 2.64 17.69
N GLY A 519 -26.44 1.66 16.89
CA GLY A 519 -27.39 0.64 17.27
C GLY A 519 -26.80 -0.52 18.06
N ARG A 520 -27.65 -1.50 18.36
CA ARG A 520 -27.29 -2.69 19.16
C ARG A 520 -26.16 -3.54 18.56
N LEU A 521 -25.90 -3.42 17.25
CA LEU A 521 -24.90 -4.22 16.54
C LEU A 521 -23.52 -3.55 16.49
N GLY A 522 -23.45 -2.21 16.46
CA GLY A 522 -22.20 -1.50 16.22
C GLY A 522 -21.73 -1.56 14.75
N TYR A 523 -20.43 -1.40 14.52
CA TYR A 523 -19.84 -1.52 13.18
C TYR A 523 -19.71 -2.98 12.74
N PRO A 524 -19.73 -3.25 11.41
CA PRO A 524 -19.28 -4.53 10.89
C PRO A 524 -17.80 -4.76 11.22
N THR A 525 -17.44 -5.99 11.54
CA THR A 525 -16.09 -6.45 11.89
C THR A 525 -15.50 -7.44 10.89
N GLY A 526 -16.28 -7.82 9.86
CA GLY A 526 -15.85 -8.71 8.80
C GLY A 526 -16.72 -8.58 7.54
N PRO A 527 -16.25 -9.12 6.40
CA PRO A 527 -17.05 -9.18 5.19
C PRO A 527 -18.26 -10.10 5.39
N ALA A 528 -19.35 -9.82 4.68
CA ALA A 528 -20.47 -10.74 4.61
C ALA A 528 -20.06 -12.03 3.87
N SER A 529 -20.45 -13.18 4.42
CA SER A 529 -20.37 -14.47 3.74
C SER A 529 -21.77 -14.82 3.25
N CYS A 530 -21.97 -14.77 1.93
CA CYS A 530 -23.27 -15.02 1.30
C CYS A 530 -23.20 -16.13 0.25
N ALA A 531 -24.26 -16.93 0.14
CA ALA A 531 -24.51 -17.74 -1.05
C ALA A 531 -24.73 -16.84 -2.28
N SER A 532 -24.55 -17.39 -3.49
CA SER A 532 -24.50 -16.63 -4.77
C SER A 532 -25.70 -15.72 -5.06
N VAL A 533 -26.86 -15.97 -4.45
CA VAL A 533 -28.09 -15.17 -4.61
C VAL A 533 -28.47 -14.37 -3.36
N GLN A 534 -27.56 -14.19 -2.41
CA GLN A 534 -27.81 -13.59 -1.09
C GLN A 534 -29.03 -14.18 -0.34
N SER A 535 -29.42 -15.42 -0.67
CA SER A 535 -30.50 -16.14 0.02
C SER A 535 -30.10 -16.56 1.42
N GLU A 536 -28.80 -16.75 1.62
CA GLU A 536 -28.21 -17.12 2.89
C GLU A 536 -26.97 -16.27 3.10
N CYS A 537 -26.92 -15.57 4.22
CA CYS A 537 -25.82 -14.67 4.53
C CYS A 537 -25.52 -14.67 6.02
N SER A 538 -24.26 -14.45 6.37
CA SER A 538 -23.82 -14.11 7.72
C SER A 538 -22.79 -13.00 7.69
N GLN A 539 -22.81 -12.12 8.69
CA GLN A 539 -21.83 -11.05 8.84
C GLN A 539 -21.61 -10.72 10.31
N SER A 540 -20.34 -10.55 10.69
CA SER A 540 -19.94 -10.20 12.04
C SER A 540 -19.97 -8.69 12.25
N PHE A 541 -20.37 -8.30 13.45
CA PHE A 541 -20.40 -6.94 13.97
C PHE A 541 -19.70 -6.89 15.34
N GLU A 542 -19.44 -5.70 15.87
CA GLU A 542 -18.82 -5.53 17.19
C GLU A 542 -19.59 -6.25 18.29
N ASN A 543 -20.92 -6.18 18.26
CA ASN A 543 -21.79 -6.70 19.32
C ASN A 543 -22.57 -7.96 18.94
N GLY A 544 -22.17 -8.66 17.88
CA GLY A 544 -22.77 -9.94 17.52
C GLY A 544 -22.58 -10.34 16.06
N ILE A 545 -23.32 -11.36 15.65
CA ILE A 545 -23.32 -11.86 14.27
C ILE A 545 -24.75 -11.78 13.76
N VAL A 546 -24.96 -11.19 12.58
CA VAL A 546 -26.26 -11.21 11.90
C VAL A 546 -26.22 -12.32 10.86
N ALA A 547 -27.20 -13.21 10.88
CA ALA A 547 -27.28 -14.29 9.90
C ALA A 547 -28.72 -14.66 9.54
N TYR A 548 -28.93 -15.17 8.32
CA TYR A 548 -30.22 -15.67 7.83
C TYR A 548 -30.05 -16.67 6.68
N SER A 549 -31.10 -17.44 6.42
CA SER A 549 -31.26 -18.26 5.20
C SER A 549 -32.63 -18.08 4.57
N SER A 550 -32.92 -18.82 3.49
CA SER A 550 -34.27 -18.90 2.93
C SER A 550 -35.26 -19.58 3.88
N ALA A 551 -34.77 -20.43 4.78
CA ALA A 551 -35.56 -21.18 5.75
C ALA A 551 -35.67 -20.51 7.13
N THR A 552 -34.91 -19.43 7.38
CA THR A 552 -34.85 -18.78 8.70
C THR A 552 -35.00 -17.27 8.59
N PRO A 553 -35.62 -16.61 9.60
CA PRO A 553 -35.65 -15.15 9.66
C PRO A 553 -34.24 -14.59 9.84
N ILE A 554 -34.07 -13.29 9.56
CA ILE A 554 -32.83 -12.60 9.90
C ILE A 554 -32.75 -12.36 11.40
N GLN A 555 -31.69 -12.87 12.02
CA GLN A 555 -31.52 -12.86 13.46
C GLN A 555 -30.11 -12.44 13.86
N THR A 556 -30.01 -11.87 15.05
CA THR A 556 -28.73 -11.57 15.71
C THR A 556 -28.36 -12.70 16.66
N ILE A 557 -27.10 -13.09 16.65
CA ILE A 557 -26.45 -13.91 17.67
C ILE A 557 -25.58 -12.93 18.48
N PRO A 558 -26.02 -12.48 19.67
CA PRO A 558 -25.29 -11.48 20.44
C PRO A 558 -23.85 -11.91 20.75
N ALA A 559 -22.93 -10.94 20.76
CA ALA A 559 -21.54 -11.20 21.13
C ALA A 559 -21.48 -11.81 22.54
N GLY A 560 -20.72 -12.89 22.68
CA GLY A 560 -20.59 -13.63 23.93
C GLY A 560 -20.35 -15.13 23.72
N PRO A 561 -20.49 -15.94 24.79
CA PRO A 561 -20.19 -17.37 24.75
C PRO A 561 -20.95 -18.15 23.66
N MET A 562 -22.20 -17.78 23.39
CA MET A 562 -23.03 -18.46 22.39
C MET A 562 -22.58 -18.14 20.95
N ALA A 563 -22.25 -16.89 20.63
CA ALA A 563 -21.66 -16.53 19.33
C ALA A 563 -20.32 -17.25 19.11
N GLN A 564 -19.48 -17.34 20.15
CA GLN A 564 -18.22 -18.06 20.08
C GLN A 564 -18.44 -19.57 19.85
N ALA A 565 -19.35 -20.19 20.57
CA ALA A 565 -19.68 -21.60 20.40
C ALA A 565 -20.23 -21.88 18.99
N TRP A 566 -21.12 -21.04 18.47
CA TRP A 566 -21.64 -21.18 17.10
C TRP A 566 -20.52 -21.10 16.06
N THR A 567 -19.60 -20.15 16.22
CA THR A 567 -18.43 -20.00 15.34
C THR A 567 -17.53 -21.22 15.40
N ASN A 568 -17.23 -21.73 16.61
CA ASN A 568 -16.43 -22.94 16.82
C ASN A 568 -17.07 -24.20 16.22
N LEU A 569 -18.41 -24.22 16.10
CA LEU A 569 -19.16 -25.32 15.49
C LEU A 569 -19.28 -25.19 13.96
N GLY A 570 -18.57 -24.25 13.34
CA GLY A 570 -18.54 -24.03 11.89
C GLY A 570 -19.54 -22.98 11.39
N GLY A 571 -20.16 -22.21 12.27
CA GLY A 571 -21.09 -21.15 11.91
C GLY A 571 -22.28 -21.65 11.09
N SER A 572 -22.64 -20.91 10.05
CA SER A 572 -23.79 -21.22 9.18
C SER A 572 -23.61 -22.53 8.39
N GLY A 573 -22.38 -22.89 8.04
CA GLY A 573 -22.06 -24.18 7.41
C GLY A 573 -21.95 -25.34 8.41
N GLY A 574 -22.04 -25.04 9.70
CA GLY A 574 -21.81 -25.98 10.80
C GLY A 574 -22.99 -26.88 11.16
N ALA A 575 -22.84 -27.57 12.29
CA ALA A 575 -23.81 -28.54 12.80
C ALA A 575 -25.18 -27.91 13.14
N LEU A 576 -25.21 -26.64 13.54
CA LEU A 576 -26.43 -25.92 13.93
C LEU A 576 -27.13 -25.22 12.76
N GLY A 577 -26.38 -24.79 11.74
CA GLY A 577 -26.91 -23.96 10.66
C GLY A 577 -27.23 -22.53 11.09
N TYR A 578 -28.17 -21.89 10.39
CA TYR A 578 -28.57 -20.50 10.62
C TYR A 578 -29.46 -20.32 11.86
N PRO A 579 -29.41 -19.16 12.54
CA PRO A 579 -30.26 -18.87 13.69
C PRO A 579 -31.74 -18.79 13.27
N ALA A 580 -32.63 -19.36 14.07
CA ALA A 580 -34.06 -19.41 13.84
C ALA A 580 -34.86 -18.52 14.80
N SER A 581 -34.24 -18.03 15.89
CA SER A 581 -34.84 -17.10 16.85
C SER A 581 -33.83 -16.06 17.33
N GLU A 582 -34.30 -15.00 17.99
CA GLU A 582 -33.45 -14.19 18.87
C GLU A 582 -32.97 -15.06 20.06
N GLN A 583 -31.89 -14.63 20.73
CA GLN A 583 -31.41 -15.25 21.97
C GLN A 583 -32.34 -14.88 23.13
N ILE A 584 -32.79 -15.88 23.90
CA ILE A 584 -33.66 -15.71 25.06
C ILE A 584 -32.87 -16.10 26.31
N CYS A 585 -32.82 -15.19 27.28
CA CYS A 585 -32.16 -15.38 28.58
C CYS A 585 -33.17 -15.35 29.72
N GLY A 586 -32.76 -15.83 30.90
CA GLY A 586 -33.61 -15.95 32.08
C GLY A 586 -34.06 -17.38 32.37
N LEU A 587 -33.37 -18.37 31.79
CA LEU A 587 -33.58 -19.78 32.12
C LEU A 587 -32.97 -20.08 33.49
N LYS A 588 -33.29 -21.25 34.04
CA LYS A 588 -32.78 -21.76 35.32
C LYS A 588 -31.26 -21.58 35.42
N ASP A 589 -30.76 -21.24 36.61
CA ASP A 589 -29.33 -21.04 36.89
C ASP A 589 -28.65 -19.95 36.01
N GLY A 590 -29.43 -18.94 35.58
CA GLY A 590 -28.92 -17.82 34.77
C GLY A 590 -28.65 -18.17 33.31
N GLY A 591 -29.32 -19.20 32.79
CA GLY A 591 -29.09 -19.67 31.44
C GLY A 591 -29.77 -18.87 30.34
N CYS A 592 -29.34 -19.17 29.11
CA CYS A 592 -29.91 -18.64 27.88
C CYS A 592 -30.03 -19.76 26.84
N PHE A 593 -30.90 -19.58 25.85
CA PHE A 593 -30.90 -20.40 24.66
C PHE A 593 -31.18 -19.59 23.40
N GLN A 594 -30.79 -20.15 22.26
CA GLN A 594 -31.14 -19.62 20.95
C GLN A 594 -31.39 -20.80 20.01
N MET A 595 -32.48 -20.72 19.27
CA MET A 595 -32.84 -21.74 18.28
C MET A 595 -32.07 -21.51 16.99
N PHE A 596 -31.69 -22.60 16.34
CA PHE A 596 -31.04 -22.66 15.04
C PHE A 596 -31.79 -23.68 14.16
N ALA A 597 -31.55 -23.64 12.85
CA ALA A 597 -32.23 -24.50 11.89
C ALA A 597 -32.12 -26.01 12.21
N LYS A 598 -31.00 -26.44 12.84
CA LYS A 598 -30.72 -27.85 13.15
C LYS A 598 -30.60 -28.13 14.66
N GLY A 599 -31.06 -27.23 15.52
CA GLY A 599 -31.01 -27.44 16.98
C GLY A 599 -31.11 -26.16 17.79
N ALA A 600 -30.48 -26.13 18.95
CA ALA A 600 -30.34 -24.94 19.77
C ALA A 600 -28.91 -24.84 20.33
N LEU A 601 -28.46 -23.63 20.66
CA LEU A 601 -27.39 -23.47 21.66
C LEU A 601 -28.04 -23.24 23.01
N MET A 602 -27.54 -23.94 24.02
CA MET A 602 -27.91 -23.77 25.42
C MET A 602 -26.69 -23.21 26.16
N TYR A 603 -26.90 -22.19 26.98
CA TYR A 603 -25.85 -21.60 27.81
C TYR A 603 -26.25 -21.64 29.28
N SER A 604 -25.29 -21.96 30.14
CA SER A 604 -25.32 -21.63 31.57
C SER A 604 -23.92 -21.28 32.05
N PRO A 605 -23.77 -20.53 33.17
CA PRO A 605 -22.47 -20.24 33.75
C PRO A 605 -21.64 -21.48 34.08
N ALA A 606 -22.29 -22.59 34.47
CA ALA A 606 -21.62 -23.83 34.85
C ALA A 606 -21.17 -24.69 33.65
N ALA A 607 -21.94 -24.70 32.56
CA ALA A 607 -21.67 -25.56 31.40
C ALA A 607 -21.01 -24.85 30.21
N GLY A 608 -21.03 -23.51 30.20
CA GLY A 608 -20.75 -22.74 28.99
C GLY A 608 -21.85 -22.90 27.95
N ALA A 609 -21.56 -22.51 26.70
CA ALA A 609 -22.49 -22.65 25.59
C ALA A 609 -22.26 -23.98 24.84
N GLN A 610 -23.28 -24.83 24.81
CA GLN A 610 -23.21 -26.18 24.25
C GLN A 610 -24.37 -26.43 23.25
N PRO A 611 -24.15 -27.19 22.17
CA PRO A 611 -25.19 -27.47 21.19
C PRO A 611 -26.17 -28.52 21.71
N SER A 612 -27.46 -28.32 21.47
CA SER A 612 -28.49 -29.34 21.60
C SER A 612 -29.10 -29.55 20.22
N LEU A 613 -28.51 -30.49 19.46
CA LEU A 613 -28.86 -30.77 18.07
C LEU A 613 -30.21 -31.50 17.98
N LEU A 614 -30.97 -31.26 16.91
CA LEU A 614 -32.17 -32.05 16.63
C LEU A 614 -31.81 -33.54 16.50
N GLY A 615 -32.58 -34.40 17.15
CA GLY A 615 -32.37 -35.84 17.12
C GLY A 615 -32.66 -36.54 18.47
N PRO A 616 -32.45 -37.86 18.55
CA PRO A 616 -32.94 -38.68 19.65
C PRO A 616 -32.44 -38.27 21.04
N ILE A 617 -31.20 -37.79 21.15
CA ILE A 617 -30.63 -37.31 22.43
C ILE A 617 -31.39 -36.08 22.93
N ARG A 618 -31.68 -35.11 22.05
CA ARG A 618 -32.44 -33.92 22.41
C ARG A 618 -33.90 -34.27 22.69
N ASP A 619 -34.52 -35.13 21.88
CA ASP A 619 -35.90 -35.56 22.07
C ASP A 619 -36.08 -36.26 23.44
N PHE A 620 -35.09 -37.06 23.84
CA PHE A 620 -35.03 -37.64 25.16
C PHE A 620 -34.89 -36.57 26.25
N TRP A 621 -33.91 -35.67 26.13
CA TRP A 621 -33.70 -34.60 27.11
C TRP A 621 -34.92 -33.68 27.26
N GLN A 622 -35.62 -33.41 26.16
CA GLN A 622 -36.91 -32.70 26.14
C GLN A 622 -37.96 -33.42 27.00
N LYS A 623 -38.12 -34.74 26.84
CA LYS A 623 -39.04 -35.54 27.65
C LYS A 623 -38.67 -35.57 29.13
N GLN A 624 -37.39 -35.38 29.46
CA GLN A 624 -36.90 -35.27 30.83
C GLN A 624 -37.05 -33.84 31.42
N GLY A 625 -37.66 -32.90 30.70
CA GLY A 625 -37.89 -31.53 31.19
C GLY A 625 -36.76 -30.54 30.88
N PHE A 626 -35.91 -30.84 29.89
CA PHE A 626 -34.77 -30.00 29.49
C PHE A 626 -33.87 -29.62 30.68
N GLU A 627 -33.46 -28.35 30.79
CA GLU A 627 -32.59 -27.84 31.85
C GLU A 627 -33.24 -27.88 33.24
N ASN A 628 -34.57 -27.97 33.29
CA ASN A 628 -35.33 -28.09 34.53
C ASN A 628 -35.32 -29.53 35.07
N GLY A 629 -35.00 -30.51 34.22
CA GLY A 629 -34.84 -31.92 34.58
C GLY A 629 -33.58 -32.23 35.40
N ALA A 630 -33.47 -33.49 35.84
CA ALA A 630 -32.34 -33.96 36.65
C ALA A 630 -30.99 -33.91 35.92
N LEU A 631 -31.00 -33.96 34.58
CA LEU A 631 -29.78 -33.83 33.76
C LEU A 631 -29.21 -32.41 33.75
N GLY A 632 -30.04 -31.38 33.92
CA GLY A 632 -29.62 -29.99 33.78
C GLY A 632 -29.18 -29.64 32.35
N TYR A 633 -28.23 -28.72 32.23
CA TYR A 633 -27.73 -28.22 30.95
C TYR A 633 -26.81 -29.23 30.24
N PRO A 634 -26.78 -29.24 28.90
CA PRO A 634 -25.73 -29.94 28.15
C PRO A 634 -24.37 -29.36 28.52
N ALA A 635 -23.37 -30.24 28.69
CA ALA A 635 -22.02 -29.94 29.15
C ALA A 635 -20.93 -30.32 28.12
N SER A 636 -21.32 -30.86 26.96
CA SER A 636 -20.41 -31.14 25.85
C SER A 636 -21.12 -31.02 24.51
N ASN A 637 -20.35 -31.05 23.42
CA ASN A 637 -20.87 -31.35 22.09
C ASN A 637 -21.48 -32.76 22.03
N VAL A 638 -22.32 -33.00 21.02
CA VAL A 638 -22.77 -34.35 20.66
C VAL A 638 -21.63 -35.06 19.92
N ILE A 639 -21.23 -36.23 20.41
CA ILE A 639 -20.17 -37.05 19.82
C ILE A 639 -20.81 -38.31 19.26
N CYS A 640 -20.66 -38.54 17.96
CA CYS A 640 -21.17 -39.70 17.24
C CYS A 640 -20.01 -40.53 16.64
N GLY A 641 -20.32 -41.74 16.20
CA GLY A 641 -19.33 -42.68 15.65
C GLY A 641 -18.87 -43.73 16.66
N LEU A 642 -19.59 -43.87 17.77
CA LEU A 642 -19.42 -45.00 18.69
C LEU A 642 -19.86 -46.31 18.04
N VAL A 643 -19.51 -47.45 18.66
CA VAL A 643 -19.88 -48.78 18.17
C VAL A 643 -21.39 -48.89 17.91
N GLY A 644 -21.77 -49.51 16.80
CA GLY A 644 -23.18 -49.59 16.40
C GLY A 644 -23.80 -48.25 15.97
N ALA A 645 -22.98 -47.32 15.46
CA ALA A 645 -23.36 -45.97 15.06
C ALA A 645 -23.99 -45.14 16.20
N GLY A 646 -23.52 -45.38 17.43
CA GLY A 646 -24.03 -44.66 18.59
C GLY A 646 -23.48 -43.24 18.71
N CYS A 647 -24.18 -42.46 19.53
CA CYS A 647 -23.84 -41.10 19.89
C CYS A 647 -23.99 -40.89 21.39
N PHE A 648 -23.30 -39.90 21.94
CA PHE A 648 -23.53 -39.46 23.31
C PHE A 648 -23.38 -37.95 23.46
N GLN A 649 -23.93 -37.45 24.55
CA GLN A 649 -23.72 -36.08 25.02
C GLN A 649 -23.68 -36.06 26.54
N ASN A 650 -22.72 -35.33 27.10
CA ASN A 650 -22.67 -35.07 28.54
C ASN A 650 -23.57 -33.90 28.91
N TYR A 651 -24.14 -34.01 30.10
CA TYR A 651 -24.96 -33.01 30.78
C TYR A 651 -24.38 -32.81 32.19
N LEU A 652 -24.78 -31.73 32.87
CA LEU A 652 -24.30 -31.46 34.23
C LEU A 652 -24.66 -32.57 35.24
N GLY A 653 -25.78 -33.27 35.04
CA GLY A 653 -26.25 -34.36 35.90
C GLY A 653 -25.94 -35.78 35.42
N GLY A 654 -25.36 -35.95 34.23
CA GLY A 654 -25.11 -37.29 33.68
C GLY A 654 -24.73 -37.30 32.20
N THR A 655 -24.79 -38.48 31.58
CA THR A 655 -24.53 -38.67 30.15
C THR A 655 -25.76 -39.26 29.49
N VAL A 656 -26.24 -38.68 28.38
CA VAL A 656 -27.24 -39.32 27.53
C VAL A 656 -26.52 -40.04 26.41
N MET A 657 -26.78 -41.34 26.25
CA MET A 657 -26.29 -42.14 25.14
C MET A 657 -27.44 -42.58 24.27
N TRP A 658 -27.17 -42.73 22.97
CA TRP A 658 -28.11 -43.24 21.99
C TRP A 658 -27.43 -44.26 21.08
N SER A 659 -28.14 -45.33 20.77
CA SER A 659 -27.83 -46.21 19.63
C SER A 659 -29.11 -46.72 18.98
N ASN A 660 -29.02 -47.20 17.74
CA ASN A 660 -30.19 -47.73 17.04
C ASN A 660 -30.81 -48.96 17.75
N ALA A 661 -30.00 -49.70 18.51
CA ALA A 661 -30.45 -50.89 19.23
C ALA A 661 -31.12 -50.59 20.58
N SER A 662 -30.77 -49.45 21.22
CA SER A 662 -31.20 -49.16 22.60
C SER A 662 -32.09 -47.94 22.73
N GLY A 663 -32.13 -47.04 21.75
CA GLY A 663 -32.76 -45.73 21.94
C GLY A 663 -31.88 -44.82 22.80
N ALA A 664 -32.44 -43.67 23.22
CA ALA A 664 -31.71 -42.68 24.02
C ALA A 664 -32.02 -42.87 25.50
N HIS A 665 -30.98 -43.01 26.32
CA HIS A 665 -31.09 -43.25 27.76
C HIS A 665 -30.03 -42.48 28.54
N ALA A 666 -30.38 -42.01 29.74
CA ALA A 666 -29.45 -41.30 30.60
C ALA A 666 -28.76 -42.23 31.60
N MET A 667 -27.48 -41.95 31.83
CA MET A 667 -26.69 -42.50 32.92
C MET A 667 -26.34 -41.36 33.85
N SER A 668 -26.93 -41.36 35.04
CA SER A 668 -26.63 -40.37 36.08
C SER A 668 -25.19 -40.53 36.57
N PHE A 669 -24.54 -39.44 36.97
CA PHE A 669 -23.24 -39.56 37.63
C PHE A 669 -23.37 -40.31 38.95
N GLY A 670 -22.50 -41.28 39.19
CA GLY A 670 -22.50 -42.10 40.40
C GLY A 670 -22.06 -43.55 40.16
N PRO A 671 -22.14 -44.40 41.20
CA PRO A 671 -21.52 -45.73 41.21
C PRO A 671 -21.97 -46.65 40.07
N VAL A 672 -23.23 -46.55 39.65
CA VAL A 672 -23.78 -47.37 38.55
C VAL A 672 -23.05 -47.06 37.23
N ARG A 673 -22.89 -45.78 36.91
CA ARG A 673 -22.16 -45.34 35.72
C ARG A 673 -20.67 -45.69 35.83
N ASP A 674 -20.07 -45.51 37.00
CA ASP A 674 -18.64 -45.80 37.21
C ASP A 674 -18.34 -47.30 37.01
N ALA A 675 -19.21 -48.19 37.48
CA ALA A 675 -19.09 -49.62 37.23
C ALA A 675 -19.27 -50.00 35.75
N TRP A 676 -20.20 -49.34 35.04
CA TRP A 676 -20.34 -49.52 33.60
C TRP A 676 -19.10 -49.04 32.83
N ILE A 677 -18.55 -47.88 33.20
CA ILE A 677 -17.28 -47.37 32.65
C ILE A 677 -16.14 -48.37 32.88
N ALA A 678 -15.99 -48.87 34.11
CA ALA A 678 -14.99 -49.88 34.45
C ALA A 678 -15.17 -51.20 33.68
N SER A 679 -16.38 -51.47 33.17
CA SER A 679 -16.67 -52.64 32.34
C SER A 679 -16.35 -52.48 30.86
N GLY A 680 -15.83 -51.32 30.44
CA GLY A 680 -15.42 -51.04 29.05
C GLY A 680 -16.38 -50.15 28.26
N PHE A 681 -17.24 -49.38 28.93
CA PHE A 681 -18.26 -48.52 28.29
C PHE A 681 -19.16 -49.32 27.33
N GLU A 682 -19.55 -48.72 26.19
CA GLU A 682 -20.40 -49.35 25.18
C GLU A 682 -19.72 -50.49 24.42
N ASN A 683 -18.39 -50.55 24.45
CA ASN A 683 -17.59 -51.66 23.90
C ASN A 683 -17.44 -52.82 24.90
N GLY A 684 -17.84 -52.59 26.14
CA GLY A 684 -17.74 -53.53 27.24
C GLY A 684 -18.77 -54.64 27.19
N ILE A 685 -18.70 -55.52 28.19
CA ILE A 685 -19.59 -56.70 28.30
C ILE A 685 -21.08 -56.34 28.44
N LEU A 686 -21.40 -55.10 28.83
CA LEU A 686 -22.77 -54.64 29.06
C LEU A 686 -23.40 -53.98 27.83
N GLY A 687 -22.62 -53.32 26.98
CA GLY A 687 -23.13 -52.53 25.85
C GLY A 687 -23.84 -51.23 26.27
N TYR A 688 -24.77 -50.74 25.46
CA TYR A 688 -25.52 -49.49 25.70
C TYR A 688 -26.60 -49.65 26.79
N PRO A 689 -26.94 -48.58 27.53
CA PRO A 689 -28.08 -48.58 28.45
C PRO A 689 -29.41 -48.75 27.71
N THR A 690 -30.34 -49.51 28.28
CA THR A 690 -31.71 -49.78 27.75
C THR A 690 -32.82 -49.32 28.69
N SER A 691 -32.45 -48.76 29.84
CA SER A 691 -33.36 -48.13 30.79
C SER A 691 -32.68 -46.94 31.45
N GLU A 692 -33.49 -46.10 32.10
CA GLU A 692 -32.97 -45.17 33.09
C GLU A 692 -32.50 -45.91 34.36
N GLN A 693 -31.69 -45.23 35.18
CA GLN A 693 -31.36 -45.72 36.51
C GLN A 693 -32.60 -45.64 37.41
N VAL A 694 -33.00 -46.78 37.96
CA VAL A 694 -34.12 -46.88 38.90
C VAL A 694 -33.54 -47.08 40.30
N CYS A 695 -33.87 -46.17 41.21
CA CYS A 695 -33.46 -46.20 42.61
C CYS A 695 -34.67 -46.36 43.54
N GLY A 696 -34.41 -46.70 44.80
CA GLY A 696 -35.45 -46.99 45.80
C GLY A 696 -35.71 -48.48 45.98
N LEU A 697 -34.80 -49.33 45.50
CA LEU A 697 -34.79 -50.74 45.86
C LEU A 697 -34.49 -50.91 47.36
N ARG A 698 -34.66 -52.13 47.86
CA ARG A 698 -34.37 -52.52 49.24
C ARG A 698 -33.03 -51.94 49.73
N ASN A 699 -33.01 -51.42 50.95
CA ASN A 699 -31.80 -50.85 51.58
C ASN A 699 -31.11 -49.75 50.75
N GLY A 700 -31.86 -49.00 49.93
CA GLY A 700 -31.33 -47.87 49.15
C GLY A 700 -30.64 -48.28 47.85
N GLY A 701 -30.91 -49.49 47.33
CA GLY A 701 -30.30 -49.94 46.09
C GLY A 701 -30.85 -49.26 44.84
N CYS A 702 -30.07 -49.37 43.77
CA CYS A 702 -30.41 -48.90 42.44
C CYS A 702 -30.04 -49.94 41.39
N PHE A 703 -30.65 -49.87 40.21
CA PHE A 703 -30.22 -50.65 39.06
C PHE A 703 -30.36 -49.87 37.75
N GLN A 704 -29.60 -50.29 36.76
CA GLN A 704 -29.78 -49.85 35.38
C GLN A 704 -29.55 -51.02 34.42
N ASN A 705 -30.44 -51.17 33.44
CA ASN A 705 -30.33 -52.21 32.42
C ASN A 705 -29.52 -51.72 31.23
N PHE A 706 -28.80 -52.67 30.64
CA PHE A 706 -27.99 -52.53 29.45
C PHE A 706 -28.33 -53.66 28.47
N VAL A 707 -27.93 -53.53 27.21
CA VAL A 707 -28.25 -54.51 26.16
C VAL A 707 -27.89 -55.95 26.59
N ASN A 708 -26.73 -56.13 27.21
CA ASN A 708 -26.20 -57.46 27.58
C ASN A 708 -26.19 -57.73 29.09
N GLY A 709 -26.83 -56.89 29.91
CA GLY A 709 -26.76 -57.06 31.35
C GLY A 709 -27.41 -55.97 32.19
N THR A 710 -27.07 -55.94 33.47
CA THR A 710 -27.57 -54.98 34.46
C THR A 710 -26.41 -54.58 35.36
N VAL A 711 -26.37 -53.31 35.76
CA VAL A 711 -25.56 -52.89 36.92
C VAL A 711 -26.49 -52.75 38.11
N MET A 712 -26.18 -53.46 39.19
CA MET A 712 -26.89 -53.39 40.47
C MET A 712 -26.03 -52.65 41.48
N TYR A 713 -26.60 -51.71 42.22
CA TYR A 713 -25.92 -50.99 43.29
C TYR A 713 -26.67 -51.15 44.61
N SER A 714 -25.92 -51.31 45.70
CA SER A 714 -26.40 -51.03 47.05
C SER A 714 -25.31 -50.30 47.86
N PRO A 715 -25.67 -49.55 48.90
CA PRO A 715 -24.68 -48.94 49.79
C PRO A 715 -23.73 -49.96 50.45
N ALA A 716 -24.21 -51.19 50.68
CA ALA A 716 -23.42 -52.24 51.34
C ALA A 716 -22.46 -52.97 50.40
N THR A 717 -22.85 -53.18 49.14
CA THR A 717 -22.10 -54.03 48.20
C THR A 717 -21.41 -53.26 47.07
N GLY A 718 -21.64 -51.95 46.97
CA GLY A 718 -21.18 -51.15 45.84
C GLY A 718 -21.92 -51.50 44.55
N ALA A 719 -21.42 -51.00 43.42
CA ALA A 719 -22.00 -51.25 42.10
C ALA A 719 -21.34 -52.48 41.46
N GLN A 720 -22.16 -53.46 41.08
CA GLN A 720 -21.73 -54.74 40.53
C GLN A 720 -22.38 -54.98 39.17
N THR A 721 -21.55 -55.39 38.21
CA THR A 721 -21.98 -55.71 36.85
C THR A 721 -22.48 -57.15 36.76
N MET A 722 -23.54 -57.39 36.01
CA MET A 722 -24.10 -58.72 35.79
C MET A 722 -24.49 -58.90 34.34
N SER A 723 -24.17 -60.05 33.74
CA SER A 723 -24.67 -60.42 32.42
C SER A 723 -26.16 -60.79 32.45
N SER A 724 -26.85 -60.65 31.32
CA SER A 724 -28.31 -60.84 31.21
C SER A 724 -28.76 -62.29 31.46
N ALA A 725 -27.93 -63.27 31.15
CA ALA A 725 -28.13 -64.70 31.42
C ALA A 725 -26.75 -65.40 31.52
N PRO A 726 -26.65 -66.61 32.12
CA PRO A 726 -27.67 -67.38 32.85
C PRO A 726 -27.65 -67.17 34.37
N ILE A 727 -26.63 -66.49 34.91
CA ILE A 727 -26.50 -66.21 36.35
C ILE A 727 -27.65 -65.30 36.84
N ARG A 728 -27.97 -64.25 36.08
CA ARG A 728 -29.05 -63.31 36.40
C ARG A 728 -30.42 -63.98 36.39
N ASP A 729 -30.69 -64.89 35.46
CA ASP A 729 -31.96 -65.65 35.44
C ASP A 729 -32.11 -66.52 36.69
N LYS A 730 -31.02 -67.14 37.14
CA LYS A 730 -31.02 -67.92 38.39
C LYS A 730 -31.24 -67.01 39.59
N TRP A 731 -30.60 -65.85 39.65
CA TRP A 731 -30.81 -64.88 40.72
C TRP A 731 -32.25 -64.34 40.74
N ALA A 732 -32.82 -64.05 39.56
CA ALA A 732 -34.21 -63.68 39.38
C ALA A 732 -35.16 -64.73 39.96
N ALA A 733 -34.90 -66.02 39.67
CA ALA A 733 -35.67 -67.13 40.22
C ALA A 733 -35.54 -67.27 41.75
N THR A 734 -34.51 -66.69 42.38
CA THR A 734 -34.41 -66.61 43.84
C THR A 734 -35.10 -65.40 44.47
N GLY A 735 -35.69 -64.50 43.66
CA GLY A 735 -36.37 -63.27 44.12
C GLY A 735 -35.50 -62.01 44.09
N PHE A 736 -34.43 -61.99 43.29
CA PHE A 736 -33.49 -60.86 43.18
C PHE A 736 -32.93 -60.42 44.55
N GLU A 737 -32.78 -59.11 44.79
CA GLU A 737 -32.26 -58.53 46.04
C GLU A 737 -33.20 -58.73 47.25
N GLY A 738 -34.49 -58.96 46.98
CA GLY A 738 -35.47 -59.37 47.99
C GLY A 738 -35.32 -60.84 48.40
N GLY A 739 -34.63 -61.62 47.56
CA GLY A 739 -34.54 -63.06 47.60
C GLY A 739 -33.59 -63.65 48.65
N THR A 740 -33.37 -64.96 48.52
CA THR A 740 -32.52 -65.73 49.44
C THR A 740 -31.03 -65.37 49.34
N LEU A 741 -30.58 -64.82 48.22
CA LEU A 741 -29.18 -64.47 47.96
C LEU A 741 -28.81 -63.01 48.29
N GLY A 742 -29.76 -62.08 48.25
CA GLY A 742 -29.49 -60.66 48.44
C GLY A 742 -28.80 -60.01 47.24
N TYR A 743 -28.13 -58.88 47.47
CA TYR A 743 -27.40 -58.15 46.42
C TYR A 743 -26.15 -58.89 45.94
N PRO A 744 -25.73 -58.72 44.67
CA PRO A 744 -24.40 -59.14 44.23
C PRO A 744 -23.30 -58.38 44.99
N THR A 745 -22.21 -59.07 45.30
CA THR A 745 -21.01 -58.54 45.98
C THR A 745 -19.76 -58.56 45.09
N SER A 746 -19.85 -59.15 43.89
CA SER A 746 -18.83 -59.10 42.84
C SER A 746 -19.50 -58.94 41.48
N GLY A 747 -18.74 -58.52 40.46
CA GLY A 747 -19.10 -58.78 39.07
C GLY A 747 -19.07 -60.28 38.74
N ALA A 748 -19.59 -60.67 37.58
CA ALA A 748 -19.46 -62.04 37.09
C ALA A 748 -17.99 -62.33 36.70
N ILE A 749 -17.38 -63.33 37.34
CA ILE A 749 -16.01 -63.76 37.07
C ILE A 749 -16.09 -65.02 36.21
N CYS A 750 -15.62 -64.90 34.97
CA CYS A 750 -15.63 -65.95 33.96
C CYS A 750 -14.19 -66.40 33.62
N GLY A 751 -14.08 -67.56 32.97
CA GLY A 751 -12.78 -68.18 32.67
C GLY A 751 -12.43 -69.32 33.62
N LEU A 752 -13.40 -69.79 34.41
CA LEU A 752 -13.27 -71.04 35.16
C LEU A 752 -13.21 -72.24 34.20
N ARG A 753 -12.97 -73.44 34.76
CA ARG A 753 -12.92 -74.70 34.01
C ARG A 753 -14.03 -74.81 32.95
N ASN A 754 -13.64 -75.14 31.73
CA ASN A 754 -14.53 -75.27 30.56
C ASN A 754 -15.37 -74.02 30.25
N GLY A 755 -14.84 -72.83 30.53
CA GLY A 755 -15.52 -71.56 30.26
C GLY A 755 -16.61 -71.20 31.27
N GLY A 756 -16.60 -71.83 32.45
CA GLY A 756 -17.56 -71.53 33.51
C GLY A 756 -17.39 -70.13 34.10
N CYS A 757 -18.42 -69.69 34.82
CA CYS A 757 -18.47 -68.40 35.48
C CYS A 757 -19.04 -68.52 36.90
N PHE A 758 -18.73 -67.57 37.76
CA PHE A 758 -19.43 -67.42 39.04
C PHE A 758 -19.66 -65.96 39.39
N GLN A 759 -20.60 -65.73 40.30
CA GLN A 759 -20.85 -64.42 40.87
C GLN A 759 -21.22 -64.56 42.34
N ASN A 760 -20.62 -63.73 43.18
CA ASN A 760 -20.91 -63.70 44.61
C ASN A 760 -22.08 -62.76 44.91
N PHE A 761 -22.85 -63.15 45.91
CA PHE A 761 -23.96 -62.42 46.50
C PHE A 761 -23.78 -62.37 48.01
N GLU A 762 -24.52 -61.51 48.70
CA GLU A 762 -24.44 -61.33 50.16
C GLU A 762 -24.55 -62.64 50.94
N LYS A 763 -25.35 -63.60 50.44
CA LYS A 763 -25.68 -64.85 51.14
C LYS A 763 -25.31 -66.12 50.38
N GLY A 764 -24.52 -66.01 49.31
CA GLY A 764 -24.02 -67.17 48.57
C GLY A 764 -23.46 -66.85 47.20
N THR A 765 -23.18 -67.88 46.42
CA THR A 765 -22.55 -67.75 45.09
C THR A 765 -23.44 -68.43 44.07
N ILE A 766 -23.63 -67.83 42.89
CA ILE A 766 -24.19 -68.56 41.74
C ILE A 766 -23.04 -68.97 40.84
N MET A 767 -22.98 -70.24 40.51
CA MET A 767 -21.99 -70.80 39.58
C MET A 767 -22.67 -71.32 38.34
N TRP A 768 -22.03 -71.16 37.19
CA TRP A 768 -22.53 -71.63 35.92
C TRP A 768 -21.45 -72.35 35.11
N SER A 769 -21.85 -73.43 34.45
CA SER A 769 -21.15 -73.97 33.30
C SER A 769 -22.15 -74.46 32.25
N ALA A 770 -21.72 -74.56 31.00
CA ALA A 770 -22.57 -75.01 29.89
C ALA A 770 -23.25 -76.37 30.16
N ALA A 771 -22.59 -77.27 30.90
CA ALA A 771 -23.09 -78.60 31.21
C ALA A 771 -23.95 -78.68 32.49
N SER A 772 -23.91 -77.68 33.38
CA SER A 772 -24.62 -77.72 34.67
C SER A 772 -25.76 -76.71 34.81
N GLY A 773 -25.79 -75.70 33.92
CA GLY A 773 -26.66 -74.54 34.10
C GLY A 773 -26.23 -73.71 35.32
N ALA A 774 -27.02 -72.69 35.67
CA ALA A 774 -26.69 -71.81 36.78
C ALA A 774 -27.27 -72.38 38.09
N GLN A 775 -26.40 -72.63 39.07
CA GLN A 775 -26.75 -73.26 40.35
C GLN A 775 -26.25 -72.43 41.53
N VAL A 776 -27.02 -72.47 42.61
CA VAL A 776 -26.71 -71.74 43.84
C VAL A 776 -25.82 -72.60 44.73
N MET A 777 -24.70 -72.03 45.16
CA MET A 777 -23.79 -72.57 46.16
C MET A 777 -23.94 -71.74 47.45
N MET A 778 -24.53 -72.33 48.48
CA MET A 778 -24.71 -71.65 49.76
C MET A 778 -23.44 -71.77 50.61
N PRO A 779 -23.07 -70.72 51.37
CA PRO A 779 -21.95 -70.80 52.28
C PRO A 779 -22.27 -71.76 53.42
N GLY A 780 -21.34 -72.66 53.72
CA GLY A 780 -21.53 -73.67 54.75
C GLY A 780 -20.67 -74.92 54.54
N PRO A 781 -20.95 -75.99 55.30
CA PRO A 781 -20.12 -77.20 55.31
C PRO A 781 -19.99 -77.89 53.94
N ILE A 782 -21.02 -77.84 53.10
CA ILE A 782 -20.98 -78.39 51.73
C ILE A 782 -19.99 -77.59 50.86
N GLN A 783 -20.09 -76.26 50.85
CA GLN A 783 -19.16 -75.40 50.11
C GLN A 783 -17.73 -75.56 50.62
N GLN A 784 -17.52 -75.63 51.94
CA GLN A 784 -16.19 -75.84 52.53
C GLN A 784 -15.60 -77.20 52.16
N SER A 785 -16.42 -78.26 52.17
CA SER A 785 -16.00 -79.58 51.71
C SER A 785 -15.64 -79.58 50.24
N TRP A 786 -16.41 -78.87 49.40
CA TRP A 786 -16.13 -78.72 47.97
C TRP A 786 -14.87 -77.89 47.71
N ALA A 787 -14.66 -76.81 48.48
CA ALA A 787 -13.46 -75.99 48.47
C ALA A 787 -12.21 -76.81 48.79
N GLY A 788 -12.28 -77.68 49.81
CA GLY A 788 -11.21 -78.60 50.19
C GLY A 788 -10.85 -79.63 49.12
N GLN A 789 -11.69 -79.80 48.09
CA GLN A 789 -11.42 -80.64 46.92
C GLN A 789 -10.92 -79.85 45.70
N GLY A 790 -10.65 -78.55 45.84
CA GLY A 790 -10.20 -77.69 44.73
C GLY A 790 -11.33 -77.10 43.90
N PHE A 791 -12.53 -76.93 44.48
CA PHE A 791 -13.69 -76.33 43.83
C PHE A 791 -14.02 -76.98 42.46
N GLU A 792 -14.27 -76.19 41.42
CA GLU A 792 -14.64 -76.66 40.09
C GLU A 792 -13.49 -77.36 39.34
N ASN A 793 -12.26 -77.16 39.79
CA ASN A 793 -11.08 -77.85 39.27
C ASN A 793 -10.92 -79.26 39.89
N GLY A 794 -11.61 -79.53 40.99
CA GLY A 794 -11.64 -80.83 41.66
C GLY A 794 -12.43 -81.91 40.90
N ALA A 795 -12.43 -83.12 41.46
CA ALA A 795 -13.14 -84.28 40.91
C ALA A 795 -14.66 -84.07 40.83
N LEU A 796 -15.23 -83.26 41.73
CA LEU A 796 -16.66 -82.94 41.74
C LEU A 796 -17.09 -81.97 40.62
N ALA A 797 -16.17 -81.11 40.15
CA ALA A 797 -16.43 -80.05 39.17
C ALA A 797 -17.60 -79.13 39.58
N PHE A 798 -18.46 -78.67 38.66
CA PHE A 798 -19.51 -77.68 38.95
C PHE A 798 -20.73 -78.30 39.66
N PRO A 799 -21.45 -77.54 40.51
CA PRO A 799 -22.73 -77.95 41.06
C PRO A 799 -23.78 -78.12 39.94
N THR A 800 -24.59 -79.18 40.00
CA THR A 800 -25.68 -79.49 39.04
C THR A 800 -27.08 -79.27 39.62
N SER A 801 -27.18 -79.01 40.93
CA SER A 801 -28.41 -78.61 41.62
C SER A 801 -28.13 -77.52 42.65
N GLY A 802 -29.18 -76.88 43.17
CA GLY A 802 -29.08 -76.08 44.39
C GLY A 802 -29.06 -76.96 45.65
N GLN A 803 -28.49 -76.45 46.74
CA GLN A 803 -28.47 -77.15 48.02
C GLN A 803 -29.91 -77.41 48.53
N THR A 804 -30.24 -78.66 48.81
CA THR A 804 -31.51 -79.07 49.41
C THR A 804 -31.27 -79.49 50.86
N CYS A 805 -32.06 -78.96 51.80
CA CYS A 805 -31.94 -79.32 53.21
C CYS A 805 -33.27 -79.86 53.75
N THR A 806 -33.19 -80.69 54.79
CA THR A 806 -34.33 -81.05 55.63
C THR A 806 -34.92 -79.81 56.29
N ALA A 807 -36.19 -79.88 56.72
CA ALA A 807 -36.90 -78.74 57.30
C ALA A 807 -36.21 -78.18 58.57
N ASP A 808 -35.58 -79.06 59.37
CA ASP A 808 -34.79 -78.72 60.55
C ASP A 808 -33.37 -78.22 60.23
N LYS A 809 -32.97 -78.25 58.95
CA LYS A 809 -31.64 -77.92 58.44
C LYS A 809 -30.50 -78.74 59.05
N LEU A 810 -30.80 -79.92 59.62
CA LEU A 810 -29.79 -80.81 60.20
C LEU A 810 -29.15 -81.75 59.16
N SER A 811 -29.73 -81.84 57.96
CA SER A 811 -29.18 -82.58 56.82
C SER A 811 -29.35 -81.78 55.54
N CYS A 812 -28.29 -81.66 54.75
CA CYS A 812 -28.31 -80.98 53.46
C CYS A 812 -27.56 -81.82 52.40
N SER A 813 -27.97 -81.74 51.15
CA SER A 813 -27.28 -82.36 50.02
C SER A 813 -27.22 -81.43 48.82
N GLN A 814 -26.17 -81.58 48.02
CA GLN A 814 -26.02 -80.90 46.74
C GLN A 814 -25.31 -81.81 45.75
N THR A 815 -25.84 -81.87 44.54
CA THR A 815 -25.24 -82.65 43.44
C THR A 815 -24.29 -81.79 42.64
N PHE A 816 -23.23 -82.43 42.16
CA PHE A 816 -22.19 -81.89 41.31
C PHE A 816 -22.03 -82.79 40.08
N GLN A 817 -21.29 -82.35 39.06
CA GLN A 817 -21.08 -83.14 37.84
C GLN A 817 -20.39 -84.47 38.15
N GLY A 818 -19.42 -84.47 39.05
CA GLY A 818 -18.64 -85.66 39.41
C GLY A 818 -19.09 -86.40 40.68
N GLY A 819 -20.24 -86.04 41.28
CA GLY A 819 -20.69 -86.69 42.51
C GLY A 819 -21.71 -85.89 43.31
N THR A 820 -21.93 -86.27 44.56
CA THR A 820 -22.83 -85.59 45.50
C THR A 820 -22.11 -85.36 46.83
N ILE A 821 -22.30 -84.18 47.43
CA ILE A 821 -21.91 -83.93 48.83
C ILE A 821 -23.17 -83.96 49.68
N THR A 822 -23.16 -84.73 50.75
CA THR A 822 -24.19 -84.71 51.80
C THR A 822 -23.55 -84.29 53.12
N TRP A 823 -24.17 -83.36 53.83
CA TRP A 823 -23.75 -82.93 55.16
C TRP A 823 -24.84 -83.23 56.18
N THR A 824 -24.45 -83.74 57.35
CA THR A 824 -25.33 -83.86 58.52
C THR A 824 -24.69 -83.20 59.74
N SER A 825 -25.51 -82.70 60.66
CA SER A 825 -25.02 -82.05 61.88
C SER A 825 -24.22 -82.97 62.79
N SER A 826 -24.46 -84.28 62.75
CA SER A 826 -23.75 -85.29 63.55
C SER A 826 -22.56 -85.93 62.83
N GLY A 827 -22.58 -86.01 61.50
CA GLY A 827 -21.60 -86.76 60.70
C GLY A 827 -20.66 -85.92 59.84
N GLY A 828 -20.85 -84.61 59.76
CA GLY A 828 -20.05 -83.75 58.88
C GLY A 828 -20.36 -83.98 57.40
N ALA A 829 -19.48 -83.50 56.51
CA ALA A 829 -19.66 -83.58 55.07
C ALA A 829 -19.06 -84.89 54.52
N THR A 830 -19.85 -85.64 53.75
CA THR A 830 -19.46 -86.87 53.07
C THR A 830 -19.58 -86.69 51.56
N ILE A 831 -18.54 -87.07 50.83
CA ILE A 831 -18.47 -86.99 49.38
C ILE A 831 -18.69 -88.37 48.77
N ARG A 832 -19.61 -88.46 47.80
CA ARG A 832 -19.81 -89.65 46.97
C ARG A 832 -19.54 -89.28 45.51
N LEU A 833 -18.43 -89.74 44.96
CA LEU A 833 -18.11 -89.54 43.54
C LEU A 833 -18.96 -90.48 42.66
N ASN A 834 -19.25 -90.03 41.44
CA ASN A 834 -19.97 -90.78 40.42
C ASN A 834 -19.10 -91.84 39.73
#